data_AF-X0CHE7-F1
#
_entry.id   AF-X0CHE7-F1
#
_cell.length_a   1.000
_cell.length_b   1.000
_cell.length_c   1.000
_cell.angle_alpha   90.00
_cell.angle_beta   90.00
_cell.angle_gamma   90.00
#
_symmetry.space_group_name_H-M   'P 1'
#
loop_
_entity.id
_entity.type
_entity.pdbx_description
1 polymer ?
#
loop_
_entity_poly.entity_id
_entity_poly.type
_entity_poly.pdbx_seq_one_letter_code
_entity_poly.pdbx_strand_id
1 'polypeptide(L)'
;MPSAIPVAPAGRRQSKQSGLLKSVMHNLLGVSPPSPALPAQQTSSNSLPPTSNPSSNPTSNPTSDPSSNPNNPNNYAVLPPPADGDHDHLPPPANAPSSLAVALRSLNDLTETPTYARSVTSTAPSSPRIPPLRQNSGHQTPRVRPHATTLNIPGMTRSRVSPDGRIPSRDVAAKLVIVMVGLPARGKSYITKKLQRYLSWQQHDSRIFNVGNRRRVAAGRRVSVHPKLQPEPEHMDPPVHAASILLNGNPAPFGPEQAEPEKLDLNDAAQSEVDQSATFFDPKNQTAAAMREQCAMDTLDELLDYLLDGGGAVGILDATNSTIERRKNITNRIKQREPKLGILFIESICQDPTLLEANMRLKLSGPDYRDKDPQKSLEDFKKRVAAYESAYVPLGEYEEKHDLQYIQMIDVGRKLIQHRLKGFLSSGISTYLASFNLAPRQIWITRHGQSVDNELGRLGGNSPLTERGHCYGQALHNFITYQRKHWLIEQKSKKAQATFPPVPGDNTPPYPEMYREIEDKNFCVWTSMLDRSVDTAEYFEADDDYDVKNWEMLNEMNSGQFEGMTYAEIAQKEPEEFAKRAQDKLNYIYPGVGGEGYLQVVSRLRDMVREVERIEDHLLIIGHRSVCRVLMAYFMDLSLADITDMDIPLGMLYSIEPKPYGLDFHAYRYNEDQGWFDELPNYKPTKTARNSIIKPQH
;
A
#
# COMPACT_ATOMS: atom_id res chain seq x y z
N MET A 1 -52.21 32.14 -42.00
CA MET A 1 -51.88 31.09 -43.00
C MET A 1 -50.57 30.41 -42.61
N PRO A 2 -50.62 29.25 -41.94
CA PRO A 2 -49.50 28.33 -41.82
C PRO A 2 -49.60 27.14 -42.80
N SER A 3 -48.49 26.45 -43.02
CA SER A 3 -48.43 25.05 -43.48
C SER A 3 -47.16 24.42 -42.87
N ALA A 4 -47.20 23.47 -41.93
CA ALA A 4 -47.93 22.19 -41.83
C ALA A 4 -47.39 21.17 -42.87
N ILE A 5 -46.55 20.20 -42.45
CA ILE A 5 -46.90 18.81 -42.00
C ILE A 5 -47.20 17.88 -43.21
N PRO A 6 -46.83 16.57 -43.24
CA PRO A 6 -46.37 15.63 -42.19
C PRO A 6 -44.91 15.12 -42.43
N VAL A 7 -44.30 14.11 -41.77
CA VAL A 7 -44.61 12.65 -41.63
C VAL A 7 -44.08 12.07 -40.31
N ALA A 8 -44.72 10.98 -39.85
CA ALA A 8 -44.62 10.36 -38.52
C ALA A 8 -43.56 9.23 -38.40
N PRO A 9 -43.25 8.72 -37.18
CA PRO A 9 -42.12 7.81 -36.94
C PRO A 9 -42.47 6.32 -36.89
N ALA A 10 -41.60 5.46 -37.43
CA ALA A 10 -41.50 4.03 -37.11
C ALA A 10 -40.10 3.50 -37.50
N GLY A 11 -39.54 2.52 -36.77
CA GLY A 11 -38.21 1.98 -37.14
C GLY A 11 -37.47 1.03 -36.18
N ARG A 12 -38.04 0.68 -35.01
CA ARG A 12 -37.34 -0.16 -34.02
C ARG A 12 -37.33 -1.65 -34.41
N ARG A 13 -36.44 -2.05 -35.33
CA ARG A 13 -36.26 -3.47 -35.71
C ARG A 13 -35.68 -4.28 -34.54
N GLN A 14 -36.44 -5.28 -34.07
CA GLN A 14 -35.94 -6.35 -33.22
C GLN A 14 -35.50 -7.55 -34.07
N SER A 15 -34.38 -8.17 -33.71
CA SER A 15 -34.10 -9.56 -34.08
C SER A 15 -33.31 -10.28 -32.98
N LYS A 16 -34.07 -10.88 -32.06
CA LYS A 16 -34.02 -12.31 -31.72
C LYS A 16 -32.66 -12.96 -31.43
N GLN A 17 -32.34 -13.10 -30.15
CA GLN A 17 -32.20 -14.42 -29.51
C GLN A 17 -32.35 -14.28 -27.99
N SER A 18 -33.54 -14.58 -27.46
CA SER A 18 -33.86 -14.56 -26.03
C SER A 18 -34.73 -15.78 -25.72
N GLY A 19 -34.14 -16.85 -25.19
CA GLY A 19 -34.80 -18.15 -25.18
C GLY A 19 -34.24 -19.19 -24.21
N LEU A 20 -33.76 -18.76 -23.02
CA LEU A 20 -33.39 -19.71 -21.94
C LEU A 20 -33.43 -19.11 -20.51
N LEU A 21 -34.21 -18.04 -20.29
CA LEU A 21 -34.45 -17.45 -18.96
C LEU A 21 -35.95 -17.31 -18.69
N LYS A 22 -36.65 -18.46 -18.61
CA LYS A 22 -38.04 -18.54 -18.15
C LYS A 22 -38.33 -19.74 -17.24
N SER A 23 -37.29 -20.15 -16.53
CA SER A 23 -37.23 -21.08 -15.40
C SER A 23 -35.89 -20.77 -14.70
N VAL A 24 -35.76 -20.57 -13.38
CA VAL A 24 -36.73 -20.72 -12.29
C VAL A 24 -36.85 -19.39 -11.52
N MET A 25 -38.06 -18.83 -11.42
CA MET A 25 -38.40 -17.81 -10.41
C MET A 25 -39.85 -18.04 -9.96
N HIS A 26 -40.03 -19.06 -9.12
CA HIS A 26 -41.32 -19.37 -8.52
C HIS A 26 -41.14 -20.14 -7.20
N ASN A 27 -41.07 -19.40 -6.08
CA ASN A 27 -41.58 -19.80 -4.75
C ASN A 27 -41.32 -18.69 -3.72
N LEU A 28 -42.07 -18.73 -2.61
CA LEU A 28 -41.87 -17.95 -1.38
C LEU A 28 -42.07 -16.42 -1.45
N LEU A 29 -43.26 -15.97 -1.86
CA LEU A 29 -43.96 -14.87 -1.18
C LEU A 29 -45.45 -15.19 -1.04
N GLY A 30 -45.99 -15.07 0.18
CA GLY A 30 -47.40 -15.31 0.48
C GLY A 30 -47.73 -14.96 1.93
N VAL A 31 -48.27 -13.75 2.16
CA VAL A 31 -48.67 -13.25 3.49
C VAL A 31 -49.91 -12.36 3.33
N SER A 32 -50.94 -12.58 4.16
CA SER A 32 -52.03 -11.62 4.47
C SER A 32 -52.83 -12.09 5.70
N PRO A 33 -53.60 -11.21 6.38
CA PRO A 33 -53.60 -11.14 7.86
C PRO A 33 -54.93 -11.63 8.52
N PRO A 34 -55.10 -11.48 9.85
CA PRO A 34 -55.71 -10.23 10.39
C PRO A 34 -55.20 -9.75 11.78
N SER A 35 -55.73 -8.60 12.23
CA SER A 35 -55.67 -8.05 13.61
C SER A 35 -57.04 -8.24 14.32
N PRO A 36 -57.41 -7.64 15.49
CA PRO A 36 -56.67 -6.83 16.49
C PRO A 36 -56.95 -7.19 18.00
N ALA A 37 -56.26 -6.57 18.98
CA ALA A 37 -56.77 -6.18 20.32
C ALA A 37 -55.69 -5.53 21.26
N LEU A 38 -56.14 -4.94 22.37
CA LEU A 38 -55.43 -4.26 23.49
C LEU A 38 -56.00 -4.79 24.86
N PRO A 39 -55.59 -4.38 26.08
CA PRO A 39 -54.45 -3.56 26.57
C PRO A 39 -53.67 -4.16 27.80
N ALA A 40 -52.80 -3.34 28.41
CA ALA A 40 -51.86 -3.56 29.53
C ALA A 40 -52.39 -3.92 30.95
N GLN A 41 -51.49 -4.47 31.80
CA GLN A 41 -51.21 -4.18 33.24
C GLN A 41 -49.92 -4.96 33.68
N GLN A 42 -48.91 -4.36 34.35
CA GLN A 42 -48.72 -4.15 35.82
C GLN A 42 -48.83 -5.39 36.73
N THR A 43 -47.76 -5.74 37.46
CA THR A 43 -47.68 -5.88 38.95
C THR A 43 -46.32 -6.42 39.47
N SER A 44 -45.95 -5.96 40.69
CA SER A 44 -45.07 -6.54 41.75
C SER A 44 -43.98 -7.59 41.43
N SER A 45 -42.71 -7.52 41.89
CA SER A 45 -42.10 -7.13 43.19
C SER A 45 -42.27 -8.12 44.36
N ASN A 46 -41.18 -8.81 44.76
CA ASN A 46 -40.81 -9.40 46.09
C ASN A 46 -39.67 -10.43 45.85
N SER A 47 -38.42 -10.29 46.34
CA SER A 47 -37.87 -10.27 47.71
C SER A 47 -37.59 -11.66 48.33
N LEU A 48 -36.29 -12.05 48.38
CA LEU A 48 -35.46 -12.59 49.52
C LEU A 48 -36.12 -13.43 50.66
N PRO A 49 -35.38 -14.29 51.45
CA PRO A 49 -33.91 -14.51 51.55
C PRO A 49 -33.46 -16.03 51.54
N PRO A 50 -32.70 -16.64 52.51
CA PRO A 50 -31.24 -16.91 52.39
C PRO A 50 -30.73 -18.34 52.78
N THR A 51 -29.39 -18.48 52.99
CA THR A 51 -28.61 -19.53 53.73
C THR A 51 -28.43 -20.93 53.08
N SER A 52 -27.34 -21.70 53.30
CA SER A 52 -26.07 -21.53 54.07
C SER A 52 -24.94 -22.48 53.59
N ASN A 53 -23.67 -22.18 53.93
CA ASN A 53 -22.50 -23.09 53.76
C ASN A 53 -22.55 -24.32 54.70
N PRO A 54 -21.70 -25.35 54.46
CA PRO A 54 -20.45 -25.45 55.25
C PRO A 54 -19.21 -25.89 54.43
N SER A 55 -18.07 -26.11 55.12
CA SER A 55 -16.72 -26.27 54.56
C SER A 55 -15.97 -27.51 55.07
N SER A 56 -15.00 -28.05 54.30
CA SER A 56 -13.82 -28.76 54.85
C SER A 56 -12.76 -29.13 53.78
N ASN A 57 -11.47 -28.94 54.09
CA ASN A 57 -10.34 -29.64 53.47
C ASN A 57 -10.00 -30.92 54.27
N PRO A 58 -9.22 -31.86 53.70
CA PRO A 58 -7.83 -31.99 54.18
C PRO A 58 -6.78 -32.31 53.10
N THR A 59 -5.50 -32.28 53.52
CA THR A 59 -4.27 -32.44 52.72
C THR A 59 -3.68 -33.86 52.76
N SER A 60 -2.95 -34.27 51.70
CA SER A 60 -1.63 -34.96 51.83
C SER A 60 -0.96 -35.27 50.48
N ASN A 61 0.35 -34.99 50.36
CA ASN A 61 1.28 -35.70 49.46
C ASN A 61 1.94 -36.87 50.23
N PRO A 62 2.59 -37.83 49.53
CA PRO A 62 4.06 -37.84 49.64
C PRO A 62 4.81 -38.15 48.33
N THR A 63 6.13 -37.96 48.37
CA THR A 63 7.10 -38.09 47.27
C THR A 63 7.99 -39.34 47.40
N SER A 64 8.41 -39.97 46.30
CA SER A 64 9.71 -40.67 46.20
C SER A 64 10.13 -41.03 44.77
N ASP A 65 11.24 -40.47 44.30
CA ASP A 65 12.17 -41.07 43.31
C ASP A 65 13.13 -42.02 44.09
N PRO A 66 13.86 -43.02 43.50
CA PRO A 66 15.06 -42.70 42.70
C PRO A 66 15.59 -43.75 41.67
N SER A 67 16.07 -43.26 40.52
CA SER A 67 17.38 -43.58 39.88
C SER A 67 17.71 -44.94 39.18
N SER A 68 18.75 -44.87 38.31
CA SER A 68 19.68 -45.93 37.83
C SER A 68 19.36 -46.81 36.59
N ASN A 69 19.68 -46.29 35.38
CA ASN A 69 20.81 -46.65 34.46
C ASN A 69 21.21 -48.16 34.20
N PRO A 70 22.04 -48.51 33.18
CA PRO A 70 21.57 -49.30 32.03
C PRO A 70 22.36 -50.60 31.70
N ASN A 71 21.89 -51.44 30.75
CA ASN A 71 22.67 -52.07 29.66
C ASN A 71 21.98 -53.26 28.91
N ASN A 72 21.86 -53.12 27.57
CA ASN A 72 22.24 -54.13 26.53
C ASN A 72 21.45 -55.48 26.43
N PRO A 73 21.73 -56.44 25.50
CA PRO A 73 20.93 -56.52 24.26
C PRO A 73 20.40 -57.93 23.85
N ASN A 74 19.75 -57.97 22.67
CA ASN A 74 19.43 -59.12 21.80
C ASN A 74 18.38 -60.15 22.26
N ASN A 75 17.33 -60.34 21.43
CA ASN A 75 17.11 -61.65 20.81
C ASN A 75 16.32 -61.57 19.47
N TYR A 76 16.36 -62.66 18.68
CA TYR A 76 15.97 -62.71 17.25
C TYR A 76 14.66 -63.47 16.95
N ALA A 77 13.90 -63.00 15.94
CA ALA A 77 13.16 -63.78 14.93
C ALA A 77 12.60 -62.78 13.88
N VAL A 78 12.83 -62.78 12.56
CA VAL A 78 13.16 -63.76 11.50
C VAL A 78 11.93 -64.37 10.79
N LEU A 79 11.85 -64.04 9.49
CA LEU A 79 10.93 -64.42 8.39
C LEU A 79 10.95 -65.95 8.08
N PRO A 80 9.99 -66.59 7.34
CA PRO A 80 9.84 -66.42 5.86
C PRO A 80 8.44 -66.66 5.19
N PRO A 81 8.30 -66.35 3.88
CA PRO A 81 7.20 -66.76 2.99
C PRO A 81 7.57 -67.93 2.03
N PRO A 82 6.62 -68.40 1.19
CA PRO A 82 6.91 -68.87 -0.19
C PRO A 82 5.95 -68.25 -1.26
N ALA A 83 6.25 -68.08 -2.56
CA ALA A 83 7.08 -68.79 -3.57
C ALA A 83 6.35 -70.00 -4.22
N ASP A 84 6.27 -70.25 -5.54
CA ASP A 84 6.75 -69.63 -6.82
C ASP A 84 5.69 -69.89 -7.95
N GLY A 85 5.79 -69.55 -9.25
CA GLY A 85 6.86 -68.99 -10.13
C GLY A 85 6.27 -68.07 -11.24
N ASP A 86 6.53 -68.18 -12.56
CA ASP A 86 7.33 -69.12 -13.38
C ASP A 86 7.64 -68.54 -14.81
N HIS A 87 8.27 -69.32 -15.70
CA HIS A 87 8.88 -69.00 -17.03
C HIS A 87 7.92 -69.20 -18.28
N ASP A 88 8.18 -68.85 -19.56
CA ASP A 88 9.35 -68.29 -20.31
C ASP A 88 9.03 -67.71 -21.74
N HIS A 89 10.01 -67.03 -22.38
CA HIS A 89 10.28 -66.89 -23.84
C HIS A 89 9.38 -66.11 -24.88
N LEU A 90 10.02 -65.76 -26.02
CA LEU A 90 9.63 -64.99 -27.24
C LEU A 90 10.25 -65.69 -28.50
N PRO A 91 10.02 -65.30 -29.80
CA PRO A 91 8.96 -64.56 -30.53
C PRO A 91 8.40 -65.46 -31.71
N PRO A 92 8.09 -65.05 -32.98
CA PRO A 92 7.59 -63.80 -33.60
C PRO A 92 6.27 -63.96 -34.44
N PRO A 93 5.66 -62.88 -34.98
CA PRO A 93 4.46 -62.94 -35.84
C PRO A 93 4.75 -62.90 -37.36
N ALA A 94 3.78 -63.32 -38.20
CA ALA A 94 3.88 -63.26 -39.67
C ALA A 94 2.53 -63.05 -40.41
N ASN A 95 2.64 -62.48 -41.62
CA ASN A 95 1.65 -62.36 -42.72
C ASN A 95 0.46 -61.37 -42.58
N ALA A 96 0.52 -60.31 -43.39
CA ALA A 96 -0.60 -59.45 -43.82
C ALA A 96 -1.25 -60.02 -45.12
N PRO A 97 -2.30 -59.41 -45.73
CA PRO A 97 -2.18 -58.16 -46.54
C PRO A 97 -3.44 -57.23 -46.47
N SER A 98 -3.59 -56.09 -47.15
CA SER A 98 -2.65 -55.02 -47.59
C SER A 98 -3.44 -53.84 -48.20
N SER A 99 -3.05 -52.59 -47.94
CA SER A 99 -3.26 -51.47 -48.89
C SER A 99 -2.43 -50.22 -48.54
N LEU A 100 -1.36 -50.00 -49.31
CA LEU A 100 -0.76 -48.70 -49.71
C LEU A 100 -0.73 -47.60 -48.63
N ALA A 101 0.37 -47.37 -47.88
CA ALA A 101 1.67 -46.84 -48.34
C ALA A 101 1.54 -45.50 -49.13
N VAL A 102 2.27 -44.42 -48.81
CA VAL A 102 3.53 -44.29 -48.07
C VAL A 102 3.47 -43.14 -47.04
N ALA A 103 3.99 -43.39 -45.84
CA ALA A 103 4.38 -42.37 -44.87
C ALA A 103 5.78 -42.71 -44.32
N LEU A 104 6.45 -41.71 -43.70
CA LEU A 104 7.81 -41.78 -43.14
C LEU A 104 8.96 -42.00 -44.14
N ARG A 105 9.54 -40.89 -44.60
CA ARG A 105 11.00 -40.70 -44.56
C ARG A 105 11.31 -39.31 -44.00
N SER A 106 12.32 -39.26 -43.13
CA SER A 106 13.00 -38.05 -42.63
C SER A 106 12.16 -37.00 -41.89
N LEU A 107 12.17 -37.08 -40.55
CA LEU A 107 12.06 -35.91 -39.66
C LEU A 107 13.22 -35.98 -38.64
N ASN A 108 14.40 -35.54 -39.10
CA ASN A 108 15.47 -35.04 -38.25
C ASN A 108 15.33 -33.51 -38.17
N ASP A 109 15.81 -32.92 -37.08
CA ASP A 109 16.02 -31.49 -36.84
C ASP A 109 14.82 -30.54 -37.02
N LEU A 110 14.44 -29.87 -35.93
CA LEU A 110 13.59 -28.68 -35.94
C LEU A 110 14.29 -27.54 -35.18
N THR A 111 15.24 -26.90 -35.86
CA THR A 111 15.79 -25.60 -35.48
C THR A 111 15.73 -24.64 -36.67
N GLU A 112 15.48 -23.36 -36.36
CA GLU A 112 15.60 -22.18 -37.23
C GLU A 112 14.56 -21.94 -38.35
N THR A 113 14.59 -20.71 -38.85
CA THR A 113 13.55 -20.02 -39.62
C THR A 113 13.87 -19.85 -41.11
N PRO A 114 12.90 -19.92 -42.03
CA PRO A 114 13.11 -19.58 -43.44
C PRO A 114 12.76 -18.11 -43.76
N THR A 115 13.61 -17.46 -44.56
CA THR A 115 13.43 -16.08 -45.05
C THR A 115 12.90 -16.01 -46.49
N TYR A 116 11.96 -15.09 -46.74
CA TYR A 116 11.70 -14.36 -48.00
C TYR A 116 11.61 -15.11 -49.38
N ALA A 117 10.42 -14.96 -49.99
CA ALA A 117 10.16 -14.44 -51.36
C ALA A 117 9.67 -15.37 -52.50
N ARG A 118 8.84 -14.74 -53.37
CA ARG A 118 8.24 -15.19 -54.65
C ARG A 118 7.14 -16.25 -54.51
N SER A 119 6.08 -16.28 -55.32
CA SER A 119 5.63 -15.47 -56.49
C SER A 119 4.18 -14.96 -56.27
N VAL A 120 3.52 -14.10 -57.08
CA VAL A 120 3.42 -13.98 -58.54
C VAL A 120 3.22 -12.52 -59.02
N THR A 121 3.51 -12.27 -60.29
CA THR A 121 3.44 -10.95 -60.95
C THR A 121 2.01 -10.58 -61.36
N SER A 122 1.56 -9.35 -61.06
CA SER A 122 0.35 -8.78 -61.65
C SER A 122 0.68 -8.02 -62.93
N THR A 123 -0.18 -8.11 -63.94
CA THR A 123 0.02 -7.57 -65.30
C THR A 123 -0.63 -6.20 -65.54
N ALA A 124 -1.15 -5.54 -64.51
CA ALA A 124 -1.72 -4.20 -64.63
C ALA A 124 -0.60 -3.14 -64.85
N PRO A 125 -0.70 -2.26 -65.87
CA PRO A 125 0.28 -1.20 -66.08
C PRO A 125 0.25 -0.21 -64.91
N SER A 126 1.39 -0.04 -64.24
CA SER A 126 1.50 0.84 -63.08
C SER A 126 1.33 2.30 -63.47
N SER A 127 0.24 2.93 -63.00
CA SER A 127 0.08 4.38 -63.07
C SER A 127 1.30 5.07 -62.47
N PRO A 128 1.84 6.15 -63.07
CA PRO A 128 3.05 6.79 -62.58
C PRO A 128 2.85 7.32 -61.16
N ARG A 129 3.48 6.68 -60.18
CA ARG A 129 3.57 7.16 -58.80
C ARG A 129 4.46 8.40 -58.78
N ILE A 130 3.87 9.56 -59.06
CA ILE A 130 4.46 10.86 -58.73
C ILE A 130 4.75 10.84 -57.22
N PRO A 131 6.03 10.91 -56.78
CA PRO A 131 6.33 11.03 -55.37
C PRO A 131 5.72 12.33 -54.85
N PRO A 132 5.19 12.40 -53.61
CA PRO A 132 4.67 13.65 -53.08
C PRO A 132 5.83 14.65 -52.96
N LEU A 133 5.90 15.60 -53.91
CA LEU A 133 6.86 16.70 -53.85
C LEU A 133 6.63 17.43 -52.52
N ARG A 134 7.70 17.60 -51.74
CA ARG A 134 7.69 18.54 -50.61
C ARG A 134 7.57 19.96 -51.15
N GLN A 135 6.34 20.43 -51.26
CA GLN A 135 6.06 21.87 -51.35
C GLN A 135 6.48 22.55 -50.03
N ASN A 136 7.76 22.92 -49.94
CA ASN A 136 8.25 23.88 -48.94
C ASN A 136 7.77 25.28 -49.34
N SER A 137 6.46 25.52 -49.23
CA SER A 137 5.82 26.79 -49.63
C SER A 137 4.82 27.26 -48.59
N GLY A 138 5.21 28.27 -47.82
CA GLY A 138 4.31 29.07 -46.97
C GLY A 138 3.97 28.46 -45.60
N HIS A 139 4.18 29.28 -44.57
CA HIS A 139 3.50 29.23 -43.27
C HIS A 139 3.37 27.86 -42.60
N GLN A 140 4.33 27.53 -41.72
CA GLN A 140 4.07 26.56 -40.65
C GLN A 140 2.98 27.11 -39.73
N THR A 141 1.72 26.76 -39.99
CA THR A 141 0.75 26.66 -38.90
C THR A 141 1.31 25.61 -37.94
N PRO A 142 1.54 25.94 -36.65
CA PRO A 142 2.01 24.95 -35.70
C PRO A 142 1.00 23.81 -35.69
N ARG A 143 1.42 22.59 -36.04
CA ARG A 143 0.53 21.44 -36.09
C ARG A 143 0.30 20.98 -34.65
N VAL A 144 -0.52 21.74 -33.91
CA VAL A 144 -0.95 21.49 -32.54
C VAL A 144 -1.74 20.19 -32.53
N ARG A 145 -1.02 19.09 -32.47
CA ARG A 145 -1.59 17.82 -32.02
C ARG A 145 -2.09 18.07 -30.60
N PRO A 146 -3.28 17.57 -30.22
CA PRO A 146 -3.63 17.45 -28.82
C PRO A 146 -2.47 16.79 -28.08
N HIS A 147 -2.15 17.27 -26.87
CA HIS A 147 -1.14 16.64 -26.04
C HIS A 147 -1.49 15.15 -25.91
N ALA A 148 -0.54 14.29 -26.26
CA ALA A 148 -0.78 12.86 -26.21
C ALA A 148 -1.04 12.49 -24.75
N THR A 149 -2.19 11.88 -24.46
CA THR A 149 -2.52 11.38 -23.12
C THR A 149 -1.75 10.08 -22.85
N THR A 150 -0.43 10.14 -22.97
CA THR A 150 0.49 9.01 -22.82
C THR A 150 0.57 8.58 -21.37
N LEU A 151 0.42 7.28 -21.17
CA LEU A 151 0.58 6.62 -19.89
C LEU A 151 2.08 6.58 -19.52
N ASN A 152 2.49 7.42 -18.59
CA ASN A 152 3.83 7.40 -17.98
C ASN A 152 3.74 6.53 -16.71
N ILE A 153 4.16 5.26 -16.79
CA ILE A 153 4.34 4.38 -15.62
C ILE A 153 5.85 4.08 -15.53
N PRO A 154 6.53 4.55 -14.47
CA PRO A 154 7.95 4.30 -14.26
C PRO A 154 8.31 2.81 -14.35
N GLY A 155 9.41 2.50 -15.04
CA GLY A 155 9.87 1.13 -15.30
C GLY A 155 9.02 0.27 -16.25
N MET A 156 7.75 0.61 -16.49
CA MET A 156 6.85 -0.12 -17.39
C MET A 156 6.67 0.56 -18.76
N THR A 157 6.97 1.87 -18.86
CA THR A 157 6.91 2.61 -20.11
C THR A 157 8.21 3.36 -20.38
N ARG A 158 8.55 3.51 -21.66
CA ARG A 158 9.78 4.16 -22.12
C ARG A 158 9.55 4.87 -23.44
N SER A 159 10.13 6.06 -23.59
CA SER A 159 10.03 6.90 -24.78
C SER A 159 11.31 7.71 -25.00
N ARG A 160 11.38 8.45 -26.11
CA ARG A 160 12.47 9.40 -26.38
C ARG A 160 12.45 10.64 -25.47
N VAL A 161 11.42 10.81 -24.63
CA VAL A 161 11.21 12.02 -23.80
C VAL A 161 11.11 11.70 -22.30
N SER A 162 10.88 10.43 -21.98
CA SER A 162 10.89 9.77 -20.66
C SER A 162 11.57 8.42 -20.87
N PRO A 163 12.91 8.31 -20.72
CA PRO A 163 13.63 7.05 -20.92
C PRO A 163 13.38 6.01 -19.82
N ASP A 164 12.96 6.48 -18.65
CA ASP A 164 12.75 5.80 -17.36
C ASP A 164 11.26 5.55 -17.02
N GLY A 165 10.34 6.16 -17.77
CA GLY A 165 8.89 6.09 -17.53
C GLY A 165 8.36 7.13 -16.54
N ARG A 166 9.23 8.00 -15.98
CA ARG A 166 8.80 9.14 -15.14
C ARG A 166 8.15 10.23 -15.97
N ILE A 167 7.35 11.08 -15.32
CA ILE A 167 6.70 12.23 -15.96
C ILE A 167 7.79 13.28 -16.31
N PRO A 168 8.02 13.62 -17.59
CA PRO A 168 9.06 14.58 -17.96
C PRO A 168 8.83 15.96 -17.35
N SER A 169 9.90 16.69 -17.00
CA SER A 169 9.78 18.05 -16.45
C SER A 169 8.94 18.98 -17.32
N ARG A 170 9.05 18.81 -18.65
CA ARG A 170 8.31 19.55 -19.71
C ARG A 170 6.87 19.09 -19.96
N ASP A 171 6.43 17.95 -19.42
CA ASP A 171 5.09 17.40 -19.66
C ASP A 171 4.14 17.82 -18.53
N VAL A 172 3.95 19.13 -18.37
CA VAL A 172 3.21 19.69 -17.23
C VAL A 172 1.72 19.29 -17.24
N ALA A 173 1.18 18.88 -18.39
CA ALA A 173 -0.17 18.33 -18.51
C ALA A 173 -0.33 16.95 -17.83
N ALA A 174 0.77 16.24 -17.54
CA ALA A 174 0.78 14.99 -16.77
C ALA A 174 1.07 15.20 -15.27
N LYS A 175 1.47 16.41 -14.84
CA LYS A 175 1.72 16.78 -13.44
C LYS A 175 0.42 17.18 -12.73
N LEU A 176 0.40 17.09 -11.40
CA LEU A 176 -0.84 17.28 -10.61
C LEU A 176 -0.63 18.10 -9.32
N VAL A 177 -1.44 19.14 -9.15
CA VAL A 177 -1.69 19.81 -7.86
C VAL A 177 -2.88 19.15 -7.19
N ILE A 178 -2.69 18.64 -5.98
CA ILE A 178 -3.75 18.13 -5.11
C ILE A 178 -4.06 19.19 -4.06
N VAL A 179 -5.30 19.65 -3.99
CA VAL A 179 -5.76 20.67 -3.05
C VAL A 179 -6.68 20.03 -2.02
N MET A 180 -6.21 19.91 -0.78
CA MET A 180 -7.04 19.35 0.29
C MET A 180 -8.12 20.34 0.74
N VAL A 181 -9.32 19.83 1.04
CA VAL A 181 -10.47 20.63 1.47
C VAL A 181 -11.13 19.99 2.69
N GLY A 182 -11.76 20.81 3.53
CA GLY A 182 -12.59 20.37 4.66
C GLY A 182 -12.15 20.94 6.00
N LEU A 183 -12.95 20.69 7.03
CA LEU A 183 -12.81 21.25 8.37
C LEU A 183 -11.59 20.70 9.15
N PRO A 184 -11.17 21.34 10.27
CA PRO A 184 -10.25 20.74 11.22
C PRO A 184 -10.77 19.38 11.75
N ALA A 185 -9.85 18.49 12.16
CA ALA A 185 -10.18 17.16 12.70
C ALA A 185 -11.07 16.24 11.81
N ARG A 186 -11.03 16.36 10.47
CA ARG A 186 -11.76 15.44 9.57
C ARG A 186 -10.91 14.36 8.87
N GLY A 187 -9.59 14.35 9.09
CA GLY A 187 -8.68 13.31 8.57
C GLY A 187 -7.66 13.74 7.50
N LYS A 188 -7.73 14.96 6.94
CA LYS A 188 -6.83 15.48 5.87
C LYS A 188 -5.36 15.03 5.97
N SER A 189 -4.70 15.27 7.11
CA SER A 189 -3.26 15.00 7.26
C SER A 189 -2.90 13.50 7.37
N TYR A 190 -3.86 12.61 7.61
CA TYR A 190 -3.72 11.15 7.45
C TYR A 190 -3.81 10.78 5.97
N ILE A 191 -4.80 11.36 5.27
CA ILE A 191 -5.00 11.17 3.82
C ILE A 191 -3.77 11.62 3.03
N THR A 192 -3.24 12.83 3.28
CA THR A 192 -2.08 13.35 2.54
C THR A 192 -0.81 12.53 2.76
N LYS A 193 -0.53 12.08 3.99
CA LYS A 193 0.59 11.17 4.30
C LYS A 193 0.48 9.85 3.52
N LYS A 194 -0.63 9.12 3.67
CA LYS A 194 -0.83 7.85 2.94
C LYS A 194 -0.75 8.04 1.42
N LEU A 195 -1.30 9.14 0.91
CA LEU A 195 -1.31 9.44 -0.52
C LEU A 195 0.08 9.76 -1.07
N GLN A 196 0.89 10.58 -0.39
CA GLN A 196 2.27 10.85 -0.79
C GLN A 196 3.13 9.58 -0.72
N ARG A 197 3.02 8.76 0.35
CA ARG A 197 3.74 7.48 0.47
C ARG A 197 3.46 6.55 -0.71
N TYR A 198 2.19 6.35 -1.05
CA TYR A 198 1.76 5.52 -2.18
C TYR A 198 2.22 6.05 -3.55
N LEU A 199 2.12 7.36 -3.79
CA LEU A 199 2.59 7.96 -5.04
C LEU A 199 4.12 7.91 -5.17
N SER A 200 4.85 8.17 -4.08
CA SER A 200 6.33 8.11 -4.06
C SER A 200 6.83 6.68 -4.29
N TRP A 201 6.17 5.68 -3.71
CA TRP A 201 6.46 4.27 -3.93
C TRP A 201 6.19 3.84 -5.40
N GLN A 202 5.22 4.46 -6.09
CA GLN A 202 5.02 4.31 -7.54
C GLN A 202 5.97 5.17 -8.40
N GLN A 203 7.00 5.77 -7.80
CA GLN A 203 7.96 6.68 -8.46
C GLN A 203 7.32 7.92 -9.11
N HIS A 204 6.17 8.35 -8.61
CA HIS A 204 5.62 9.68 -8.89
C HIS A 204 6.12 10.63 -7.79
N ASP A 205 7.20 11.36 -8.08
CA ASP A 205 7.88 12.22 -7.11
C ASP A 205 6.92 13.26 -6.48
N SER A 206 6.57 13.04 -5.22
CA SER A 206 5.41 13.67 -4.54
C SER A 206 5.81 14.39 -3.25
N ARG A 207 5.28 15.59 -3.02
CA ARG A 207 5.60 16.40 -1.82
C ARG A 207 4.38 17.07 -1.21
N ILE A 208 4.32 17.09 0.14
CA ILE A 208 3.27 17.75 0.92
C ILE A 208 3.73 19.16 1.32
N PHE A 209 2.86 20.14 1.10
CA PHE A 209 3.03 21.55 1.43
C PHE A 209 1.95 21.95 2.44
N ASN A 210 2.30 21.95 3.73
CA ASN A 210 1.34 22.16 4.81
C ASN A 210 1.34 23.63 5.28
N VAL A 211 0.27 24.36 4.97
CA VAL A 211 0.11 25.79 5.32
C VAL A 211 0.12 25.98 6.85
N GLY A 212 -0.34 24.98 7.61
CA GLY A 212 -0.31 25.01 9.08
C GLY A 212 1.10 24.98 9.68
N ASN A 213 2.07 24.36 8.99
CA ASN A 213 3.48 24.39 9.38
C ASN A 213 4.11 25.75 9.08
N ARG A 214 3.97 26.26 7.84
CA ARG A 214 4.50 27.58 7.46
C ARG A 214 3.98 28.68 8.39
N ARG A 215 2.67 28.67 8.69
CA ARG A 215 2.05 29.61 9.64
C ARG A 215 2.71 29.59 11.02
N ARG A 216 3.06 28.41 11.55
CA ARG A 216 3.71 28.30 12.88
C ARG A 216 5.12 28.87 12.87
N VAL A 217 5.90 28.61 11.82
CA VAL A 217 7.24 29.20 11.63
C VAL A 217 7.15 30.72 11.51
N ALA A 218 6.24 31.23 10.68
CA ALA A 218 6.02 32.68 10.50
C ALA A 218 5.51 33.38 11.77
N ALA A 219 4.79 32.67 12.65
CA ALA A 219 4.32 33.16 13.95
C ALA A 219 5.37 33.08 15.07
N GLY A 220 6.66 32.92 14.75
CA GLY A 220 7.77 32.89 15.72
C GLY A 220 7.93 31.58 16.50
N ARG A 221 6.94 30.67 16.48
CA ARG A 221 7.10 29.33 17.04
C ARG A 221 8.10 28.55 16.19
N ARG A 222 9.29 28.30 16.75
CA ARG A 222 10.24 27.30 16.24
C ARG A 222 9.54 25.94 16.17
N VAL A 223 9.05 25.58 14.99
CA VAL A 223 8.75 24.18 14.67
C VAL A 223 10.07 23.42 14.82
N SER A 224 10.05 22.31 15.56
CA SER A 224 11.25 21.53 15.89
C SER A 224 11.77 20.73 14.69
N VAL A 225 12.27 21.42 13.68
CA VAL A 225 13.25 20.89 12.74
C VAL A 225 14.57 20.83 13.54
N HIS A 226 15.02 19.63 13.88
CA HIS A 226 16.09 19.41 14.86
C HIS A 226 17.36 20.24 14.56
N PRO A 227 18.00 20.77 15.62
CA PRO A 227 19.35 20.27 15.91
C PRO A 227 19.74 20.13 17.39
N LYS A 228 20.25 18.93 17.71
CA LYS A 228 21.45 18.64 18.53
C LYS A 228 21.47 18.75 20.07
N LEU A 229 21.84 17.59 20.66
CA LEU A 229 22.85 17.38 21.73
C LEU A 229 22.50 17.70 23.20
N GLN A 230 21.75 16.81 23.85
CA GLN A 230 22.23 15.99 24.99
C GLN A 230 21.21 14.86 25.31
N PRO A 231 21.60 13.77 26.01
CA PRO A 231 20.80 12.55 26.08
C PRO A 231 19.95 12.41 27.36
N GLU A 232 18.65 12.20 27.17
CA GLU A 232 17.70 11.54 28.09
C GLU A 232 16.67 10.78 27.19
N PRO A 233 15.96 9.74 27.65
CA PRO A 233 15.50 8.66 26.76
C PRO A 233 14.36 9.04 25.81
N GLU A 234 14.61 8.87 24.51
CA GLU A 234 13.60 9.06 23.46
C GLU A 234 12.64 7.88 23.35
N HIS A 235 11.33 8.14 23.45
CA HIS A 235 10.30 7.32 22.81
C HIS A 235 9.88 8.03 21.52
N MET A 236 10.44 7.59 20.39
CA MET A 236 10.26 8.18 19.05
C MET A 236 10.01 7.08 18.02
N ASP A 237 9.09 7.34 17.06
CA ASP A 237 8.63 6.39 16.05
C ASP A 237 9.80 5.66 15.32
N PRO A 238 9.99 4.33 15.52
CA PRO A 238 11.12 3.59 14.95
C PRO A 238 11.33 3.72 13.44
N PRO A 239 10.28 3.74 12.57
CA PRO A 239 10.47 3.82 11.12
C PRO A 239 11.07 5.16 10.66
N VAL A 240 10.62 6.27 11.24
CA VAL A 240 11.10 7.63 10.89
C VAL A 240 12.57 7.77 11.30
N HIS A 241 12.94 7.21 12.45
CA HIS A 241 14.31 7.20 12.93
C HIS A 241 15.21 6.28 12.07
N ALA A 242 14.69 5.15 11.55
CA ALA A 242 15.43 4.29 10.63
C ALA A 242 15.87 5.04 9.35
N ALA A 243 14.93 5.74 8.69
CA ALA A 243 15.24 6.52 7.49
C ALA A 243 16.31 7.60 7.73
N SER A 244 16.31 8.24 8.90
CA SER A 244 17.29 9.29 9.24
C SER A 244 18.73 8.79 9.44
N ILE A 245 18.92 7.56 9.93
CA ILE A 245 20.26 6.99 10.19
C ILE A 245 20.87 6.35 8.94
N LEU A 246 20.04 5.87 8.00
CA LEU A 246 20.49 5.28 6.73
C LEU A 246 21.23 6.24 5.77
N LEU A 247 21.38 7.51 6.15
CA LEU A 247 22.03 8.59 5.40
C LEU A 247 23.49 8.88 5.82
N ASN A 248 23.97 8.34 6.94
CA ASN A 248 25.32 8.66 7.46
C ASN A 248 26.42 7.82 6.78
N GLY A 249 26.77 8.18 5.54
CA GLY A 249 27.79 7.49 4.72
C GLY A 249 28.36 8.34 3.58
N ASN A 250 28.78 9.58 3.89
CA ASN A 250 29.07 10.71 2.98
C ASN A 250 27.86 11.26 2.20
N PRO A 251 27.72 12.59 2.06
CA PRO A 251 26.68 13.19 1.24
C PRO A 251 26.97 12.98 -0.25
N ALA A 252 25.91 12.82 -1.04
CA ALA A 252 25.99 12.96 -2.49
C ALA A 252 26.39 14.41 -2.86
N PRO A 253 27.13 14.63 -3.96
CA PRO A 253 27.57 15.97 -4.35
C PRO A 253 26.36 16.88 -4.63
N PHE A 254 26.44 18.12 -4.13
CA PHE A 254 25.37 19.10 -4.22
C PHE A 254 25.04 19.44 -5.68
N GLY A 255 23.80 19.15 -6.09
CA GLY A 255 23.12 19.95 -7.13
C GLY A 255 22.92 21.39 -6.65
N PRO A 256 22.62 22.33 -7.56
CA PRO A 256 22.88 23.76 -7.33
C PRO A 256 22.21 24.32 -6.08
N GLU A 257 22.96 25.23 -5.47
CA GLU A 257 22.75 25.98 -4.22
C GLU A 257 21.32 26.00 -3.67
N GLN A 258 21.20 25.60 -2.41
CA GLN A 258 20.08 26.00 -1.56
C GLN A 258 20.14 27.52 -1.41
N ALA A 259 19.34 28.24 -2.22
CA ALA A 259 19.05 29.63 -1.93
C ALA A 259 18.45 29.69 -0.51
N GLU A 260 19.06 30.49 0.38
CA GLU A 260 18.41 30.81 1.65
C GLU A 260 17.04 31.44 1.34
N PRO A 261 15.97 31.13 2.08
CA PRO A 261 14.69 31.79 1.88
C PRO A 261 14.88 33.29 2.10
N GLU A 262 14.59 34.09 1.07
CA GLU A 262 14.75 35.55 1.13
C GLU A 262 14.05 36.08 2.38
N LYS A 263 14.80 36.81 3.21
CA LYS A 263 14.25 37.39 4.43
C LYS A 263 13.21 38.43 4.04
N LEU A 264 11.95 38.15 4.38
CA LEU A 264 10.89 39.15 4.44
C LEU A 264 11.30 40.23 5.45
N ASP A 265 11.91 41.30 4.95
CA ASP A 265 12.56 42.33 5.76
C ASP A 265 11.50 43.29 6.33
N LEU A 266 10.84 42.84 7.40
CA LEU A 266 9.78 43.55 8.11
C LEU A 266 10.32 44.24 9.38
N ASN A 267 11.32 45.10 9.20
CA ASN A 267 11.76 46.03 10.24
C ASN A 267 10.73 47.17 10.40
N ASP A 268 9.71 46.94 11.23
CA ASP A 268 9.22 47.89 12.26
C ASP A 268 7.87 47.45 12.88
N ALA A 269 7.91 46.39 13.70
CA ALA A 269 6.94 46.13 14.75
C ALA A 269 7.57 45.29 15.86
N ALA A 270 7.20 45.55 17.12
CA ALA A 270 7.71 44.77 18.25
C ALA A 270 7.25 43.29 18.17
N GLN A 271 8.15 42.34 18.41
CA GLN A 271 7.87 40.90 18.33
C GLN A 271 7.03 40.41 19.52
N SER A 272 5.72 40.62 19.46
CA SER A 272 4.75 39.90 20.29
C SER A 272 4.49 38.50 19.71
N GLU A 273 4.39 37.47 20.55
CA GLU A 273 3.94 36.15 20.11
C GLU A 273 2.53 36.24 19.50
N VAL A 274 2.38 35.81 18.25
CA VAL A 274 1.08 35.90 17.55
C VAL A 274 0.16 34.78 18.04
N ASP A 275 -0.90 35.16 18.77
CA ASP A 275 -1.88 34.22 19.34
C ASP A 275 -2.37 33.20 18.30
N GLN A 276 -2.52 31.96 18.75
CA GLN A 276 -2.96 30.80 17.96
C GLN A 276 -4.25 30.16 18.53
N SER A 277 -4.94 30.85 19.44
CA SER A 277 -6.27 30.47 19.93
C SER A 277 -7.36 30.62 18.86
N ALA A 278 -8.60 30.24 19.18
CA ALA A 278 -9.74 30.39 18.27
C ALA A 278 -9.94 31.82 17.70
N THR A 279 -9.49 32.88 18.40
CA THR A 279 -9.61 34.29 17.96
C THR A 279 -8.81 34.60 16.68
N PHE A 280 -7.70 33.87 16.45
CA PHE A 280 -6.91 33.95 15.22
C PHE A 280 -7.65 33.31 14.03
N PHE A 281 -8.56 32.36 14.30
CA PHE A 281 -9.28 31.61 13.26
C PHE A 281 -10.65 32.19 12.91
N ASP A 282 -11.22 33.07 13.73
CA ASP A 282 -12.48 33.80 13.47
C ASP A 282 -12.48 34.44 12.06
N PRO A 283 -13.50 34.18 11.21
CA PRO A 283 -13.67 34.86 9.93
C PRO A 283 -13.75 36.40 10.02
N LYS A 284 -14.16 36.96 11.15
CA LYS A 284 -14.26 38.41 11.38
C LYS A 284 -12.90 39.08 11.62
N ASN A 285 -11.88 38.31 11.99
CA ASN A 285 -10.52 38.83 12.21
C ASN A 285 -9.82 39.03 10.85
N GLN A 286 -10.06 40.19 10.23
CA GLN A 286 -9.57 40.51 8.88
C GLN A 286 -8.04 40.41 8.77
N THR A 287 -7.30 40.87 9.77
CA THR A 287 -5.83 40.81 9.79
C THR A 287 -5.32 39.36 9.83
N ALA A 288 -5.89 38.51 10.70
CA ALA A 288 -5.53 37.10 10.74
C ALA A 288 -6.08 36.32 9.53
N ALA A 289 -7.17 36.76 8.88
CA ALA A 289 -7.64 36.22 7.61
C ALA A 289 -6.66 36.52 6.47
N ALA A 290 -6.19 37.77 6.35
CA ALA A 290 -5.19 38.17 5.37
C ALA A 290 -3.86 37.42 5.56
N MET A 291 -3.36 37.30 6.80
CA MET A 291 -2.16 36.50 7.11
C MET A 291 -2.34 35.02 6.71
N ARG A 292 -3.55 34.45 6.90
CA ARG A 292 -3.91 33.09 6.45
C ARG A 292 -4.15 32.97 4.94
N GLU A 293 -4.34 34.06 4.20
CA GLU A 293 -4.38 34.09 2.73
C GLU A 293 -2.95 34.11 2.19
N GLN A 294 -2.14 35.08 2.60
CA GLN A 294 -0.74 35.23 2.18
C GLN A 294 0.05 33.94 2.39
N CYS A 295 0.09 33.45 3.64
CA CYS A 295 0.78 32.21 4.00
C CYS A 295 0.32 30.99 3.18
N ALA A 296 -0.91 30.97 2.66
CA ALA A 296 -1.40 29.90 1.80
C ALA A 296 -0.98 30.06 0.34
N MET A 297 -0.89 31.30 -0.16
CA MET A 297 -0.39 31.60 -1.51
C MET A 297 1.13 31.41 -1.59
N ASP A 298 1.89 31.84 -0.58
CA ASP A 298 3.34 31.58 -0.51
C ASP A 298 3.63 30.06 -0.50
N THR A 299 2.78 29.27 0.16
CA THR A 299 2.86 27.80 0.19
C THR A 299 2.46 27.17 -1.15
N LEU A 300 1.55 27.80 -1.90
CA LEU A 300 1.14 27.37 -3.23
C LEU A 300 2.22 27.70 -4.28
N ASP A 301 2.90 28.84 -4.15
CA ASP A 301 3.97 29.21 -5.06
C ASP A 301 5.18 28.28 -4.93
N GLU A 302 5.64 27.95 -3.71
CA GLU A 302 6.66 26.90 -3.50
C GLU A 302 6.26 25.53 -4.05
N LEU A 303 4.97 25.19 -4.00
CA LEU A 303 4.43 23.96 -4.59
C LEU A 303 4.53 24.00 -6.11
N LEU A 304 4.24 25.15 -6.72
CA LEU A 304 4.34 25.37 -8.16
C LEU A 304 5.80 25.41 -8.61
N ASP A 305 6.71 26.03 -7.87
CA ASP A 305 8.15 26.03 -8.17
C ASP A 305 8.72 24.61 -8.11
N TYR A 306 8.34 23.82 -7.09
CA TYR A 306 8.70 22.39 -7.00
C TYR A 306 8.18 21.57 -8.20
N LEU A 307 6.96 21.84 -8.67
CA LEU A 307 6.37 21.12 -9.80
C LEU A 307 6.90 21.58 -11.15
N LEU A 308 7.10 22.87 -11.38
CA LEU A 308 7.50 23.42 -12.68
C LEU A 308 9.01 23.28 -12.88
N ASP A 309 9.78 23.74 -11.89
CA ASP A 309 11.22 23.96 -11.99
C ASP A 309 12.01 22.88 -11.24
N GLY A 310 11.52 22.48 -10.04
CA GLY A 310 12.10 21.41 -9.21
C GLY A 310 11.88 19.98 -9.71
N GLY A 311 11.24 19.79 -10.86
CA GLY A 311 11.06 18.48 -11.50
C GLY A 311 9.94 17.59 -10.93
N GLY A 312 9.24 18.01 -9.87
CA GLY A 312 8.23 17.20 -9.18
C GLY A 312 7.06 16.75 -10.06
N ALA A 313 6.44 15.63 -9.69
CA ALA A 313 5.26 15.08 -10.37
C ALA A 313 3.93 15.48 -9.69
N VAL A 314 3.87 15.45 -8.35
CA VAL A 314 2.66 15.76 -7.58
C VAL A 314 2.95 16.67 -6.39
N GLY A 315 2.20 17.76 -6.27
CA GLY A 315 2.27 18.71 -5.16
C GLY A 315 0.97 18.71 -4.36
N ILE A 316 1.03 18.45 -3.05
CA ILE A 316 -0.16 18.30 -2.19
C ILE A 316 -0.27 19.46 -1.20
N LEU A 317 -1.24 20.36 -1.40
CA LEU A 317 -1.51 21.50 -0.52
C LEU A 317 -2.43 21.10 0.64
N ASP A 318 -1.87 20.88 1.84
CA ASP A 318 -2.62 20.57 3.07
C ASP A 318 -3.03 21.86 3.80
N ALA A 319 -4.29 22.25 3.60
CA ALA A 319 -4.98 23.35 4.27
C ALA A 319 -6.49 23.05 4.38
N THR A 320 -7.29 23.94 4.98
CA THR A 320 -8.75 23.74 5.05
C THR A 320 -9.49 24.07 3.76
N ASN A 321 -9.03 25.10 3.02
CA ASN A 321 -9.57 25.55 1.73
C ASN A 321 -11.12 25.58 1.67
N SER A 322 -11.72 25.96 2.80
CA SER A 322 -13.12 25.73 3.14
C SER A 322 -14.10 26.73 2.52
N THR A 323 -13.61 27.75 1.83
CA THR A 323 -14.43 28.78 1.15
C THR A 323 -14.26 28.68 -0.36
N ILE A 324 -15.31 28.93 -1.13
CA ILE A 324 -15.25 29.06 -2.60
C ILE A 324 -14.21 30.11 -3.03
N GLU A 325 -14.06 31.22 -2.29
CA GLU A 325 -13.10 32.28 -2.61
C GLU A 325 -11.65 31.81 -2.56
N ARG A 326 -11.21 31.17 -1.46
CA ARG A 326 -9.89 30.53 -1.38
C ARG A 326 -9.65 29.54 -2.54
N ARG A 327 -10.65 28.73 -2.90
CA ARG A 327 -10.54 27.76 -4.02
C ARG A 327 -10.47 28.44 -5.39
N LYS A 328 -11.17 29.57 -5.60
CA LYS A 328 -11.01 30.45 -6.76
C LYS A 328 -9.59 31.01 -6.84
N ASN A 329 -9.08 31.59 -5.75
CA ASN A 329 -7.75 32.20 -5.71
C ASN A 329 -6.66 31.18 -6.05
N ILE A 330 -6.70 29.99 -5.42
CA ILE A 330 -5.81 28.86 -5.73
C ILE A 330 -5.92 28.46 -7.21
N THR A 331 -7.13 28.24 -7.72
CA THR A 331 -7.36 27.84 -9.13
C THR A 331 -6.82 28.87 -10.12
N ASN A 332 -7.01 30.16 -9.82
CA ASN A 332 -6.55 31.26 -10.66
C ASN A 332 -5.03 31.37 -10.63
N ARG A 333 -4.40 31.30 -9.44
CA ARG A 333 -2.93 31.36 -9.29
C ARG A 333 -2.23 30.21 -10.03
N ILE A 334 -2.76 28.99 -9.92
CA ILE A 334 -2.24 27.82 -10.68
C ILE A 334 -2.37 28.07 -12.18
N LYS A 335 -3.56 28.44 -12.67
CA LYS A 335 -3.80 28.66 -14.11
C LYS A 335 -3.04 29.86 -14.70
N GLN A 336 -2.65 30.82 -13.86
CA GLN A 336 -1.76 31.93 -14.24
C GLN A 336 -0.29 31.50 -14.36
N ARG A 337 0.20 30.59 -13.49
CA ARG A 337 1.57 30.03 -13.57
C ARG A 337 1.72 29.02 -14.72
N GLU A 338 0.83 28.05 -14.87
CA GLU A 338 0.74 27.17 -16.06
C GLU A 338 -0.68 26.63 -16.25
N PRO A 339 -1.43 27.08 -17.30
CA PRO A 339 -2.84 26.73 -17.51
C PRO A 339 -3.11 25.24 -17.83
N LYS A 340 -2.09 24.44 -18.17
CA LYS A 340 -2.22 22.99 -18.44
C LYS A 340 -2.09 22.11 -17.20
N LEU A 341 -1.58 22.64 -16.09
CA LEU A 341 -1.29 21.85 -14.89
C LEU A 341 -2.57 21.25 -14.31
N GLY A 342 -2.54 19.96 -13.99
CA GLY A 342 -3.69 19.28 -13.40
C GLY A 342 -4.00 19.84 -12.01
N ILE A 343 -5.28 20.05 -11.70
CA ILE A 343 -5.77 20.43 -10.36
C ILE A 343 -6.78 19.38 -9.93
N LEU A 344 -6.63 18.79 -8.74
CA LEU A 344 -7.57 17.85 -8.14
C LEU A 344 -7.89 18.30 -6.71
N PHE A 345 -9.17 18.57 -6.42
CA PHE A 345 -9.61 18.84 -5.06
C PHE A 345 -9.95 17.53 -4.34
N ILE A 346 -9.46 17.34 -3.11
CA ILE A 346 -9.81 16.19 -2.26
C ILE A 346 -10.42 16.71 -0.97
N GLU A 347 -11.73 16.55 -0.82
CA GLU A 347 -12.45 16.95 0.37
C GLU A 347 -12.57 15.81 1.38
N SER A 348 -12.18 16.11 2.62
CA SER A 348 -12.20 15.22 3.76
C SER A 348 -13.39 15.58 4.64
N ILE A 349 -14.47 14.82 4.50
CA ILE A 349 -15.72 14.97 5.25
C ILE A 349 -15.78 13.85 6.30
N CYS A 350 -16.16 14.21 7.53
CA CYS A 350 -16.64 13.22 8.49
C CYS A 350 -17.94 13.75 9.09
N GLN A 351 -18.93 12.88 9.19
CA GLN A 351 -20.27 13.10 9.76
C GLN A 351 -20.48 12.20 10.97
N ASP A 352 -19.80 11.05 10.99
CA ASP A 352 -19.68 10.16 12.13
C ASP A 352 -19.11 10.89 13.37
N PRO A 353 -19.87 10.98 14.49
CA PRO A 353 -19.47 11.76 15.66
C PRO A 353 -18.34 11.08 16.44
N THR A 354 -18.28 9.75 16.41
CA THR A 354 -17.27 8.95 17.10
C THR A 354 -15.91 9.10 16.42
N LEU A 355 -15.89 9.03 15.09
CA LEU A 355 -14.74 9.36 14.26
C LEU A 355 -14.29 10.82 14.47
N LEU A 356 -15.21 11.77 14.64
CA LEU A 356 -14.86 13.14 14.95
C LEU A 356 -14.18 13.26 16.32
N GLU A 357 -14.74 12.65 17.36
CA GLU A 357 -14.18 12.65 18.72
C GLU A 357 -12.75 12.08 18.75
N ALA A 358 -12.53 10.92 18.10
CA ALA A 358 -11.22 10.32 17.92
C ALA A 358 -10.23 11.27 17.21
N ASN A 359 -10.65 11.92 16.12
CA ASN A 359 -9.84 12.91 15.41
C ASN A 359 -9.59 14.19 16.21
N MET A 360 -10.50 14.59 17.10
CA MET A 360 -10.32 15.73 18.00
C MET A 360 -9.29 15.40 19.09
N ARG A 361 -9.41 14.25 19.76
CA ARG A 361 -8.42 13.70 20.72
C ARG A 361 -7.01 13.67 20.12
N LEU A 362 -6.87 13.23 18.87
CA LEU A 362 -5.62 13.28 18.09
C LEU A 362 -5.07 14.70 17.86
N LYS A 363 -5.92 15.73 17.76
CA LYS A 363 -5.48 17.13 17.60
C LYS A 363 -5.14 17.80 18.94
N LEU A 364 -5.72 17.36 20.05
CA LEU A 364 -5.30 17.81 21.40
C LEU A 364 -3.90 17.29 21.76
N SER A 365 -3.57 16.08 21.33
CA SER A 365 -2.21 15.52 21.44
C SER A 365 -1.17 16.22 20.54
N GLY A 366 -1.60 17.11 19.65
CA GLY A 366 -0.75 17.80 18.68
C GLY A 366 -0.08 19.08 19.19
N PRO A 367 0.93 19.62 18.49
CA PRO A 367 1.74 20.77 18.96
C PRO A 367 1.02 22.13 19.03
N ASP A 368 -0.27 22.20 18.70
CA ASP A 368 -1.12 23.36 19.02
C ASP A 368 -1.59 23.33 20.50
N TYR A 369 -1.61 22.15 21.13
CA TYR A 369 -2.25 21.89 22.44
C TYR A 369 -1.51 20.93 23.41
N ARG A 370 -0.46 20.20 22.98
CA ARG A 370 0.27 19.17 23.75
C ARG A 370 0.47 19.49 25.23
N ASP A 371 0.94 20.71 25.53
CA ASP A 371 1.39 21.13 26.86
C ASP A 371 0.33 21.99 27.59
N LYS A 372 -0.95 21.86 27.21
CA LYS A 372 -2.10 22.57 27.77
C LYS A 372 -3.09 21.62 28.44
N ASP A 373 -3.91 22.18 29.32
CA ASP A 373 -5.07 21.51 29.91
C ASP A 373 -5.98 20.87 28.83
N PRO A 374 -6.27 19.55 28.89
CA PRO A 374 -7.05 18.86 27.85
C PRO A 374 -8.48 19.40 27.67
N GLN A 375 -9.15 19.78 28.76
CA GLN A 375 -10.54 20.24 28.72
C GLN A 375 -10.67 21.63 28.07
N LYS A 376 -9.86 22.61 28.51
CA LYS A 376 -9.79 23.94 27.89
C LYS A 376 -9.32 23.86 26.44
N SER A 377 -8.44 22.92 26.12
CA SER A 377 -7.99 22.68 24.75
C SER A 377 -9.09 22.10 23.87
N LEU A 378 -9.93 21.18 24.40
CA LEU A 378 -11.13 20.69 23.72
C LEU A 378 -12.14 21.82 23.48
N GLU A 379 -12.32 22.73 24.43
CA GLU A 379 -13.22 23.89 24.29
C GLU A 379 -12.73 24.93 23.28
N ASP A 380 -11.44 25.28 23.29
CA ASP A 380 -10.84 26.14 22.25
C ASP A 380 -10.94 25.49 20.87
N PHE A 381 -10.64 24.18 20.77
CA PHE A 381 -10.74 23.46 19.50
C PHE A 381 -12.20 23.38 18.99
N LYS A 382 -13.18 23.19 19.87
CA LYS A 382 -14.62 23.25 19.51
C LYS A 382 -15.01 24.64 18.99
N LYS A 383 -14.58 25.72 19.66
CA LYS A 383 -14.80 27.12 19.20
C LYS A 383 -14.14 27.37 17.84
N ARG A 384 -12.92 26.89 17.64
CA ARG A 384 -12.16 26.95 16.38
C ARG A 384 -12.84 26.18 15.25
N VAL A 385 -13.41 25.00 15.52
CA VAL A 385 -14.21 24.23 14.53
C VAL A 385 -15.47 25.00 14.15
N ALA A 386 -16.25 25.48 15.12
CA ALA A 386 -17.48 26.26 14.85
C ALA A 386 -17.20 27.54 14.03
N ALA A 387 -16.08 28.22 14.28
CA ALA A 387 -15.65 29.37 13.49
C ALA A 387 -15.39 29.00 12.01
N TYR A 388 -14.74 27.85 11.75
CA TYR A 388 -14.59 27.33 10.38
C TYR A 388 -15.92 26.88 9.77
N GLU A 389 -16.79 26.24 10.53
CA GLU A 389 -18.11 25.76 10.06
C GLU A 389 -19.02 26.92 9.63
N SER A 390 -18.97 28.07 10.32
CA SER A 390 -19.74 29.27 9.95
C SER A 390 -19.42 29.87 8.57
N ALA A 391 -18.27 29.50 7.98
CA ALA A 391 -17.82 29.94 6.66
C ALA A 391 -17.51 28.77 5.71
N TYR A 392 -17.87 27.54 6.08
CA TYR A 392 -17.58 26.35 5.29
C TYR A 392 -18.61 26.16 4.17
N VAL A 393 -18.11 26.11 2.94
CA VAL A 393 -18.88 25.69 1.77
C VAL A 393 -18.19 24.46 1.18
N PRO A 394 -18.87 23.29 1.13
CA PRO A 394 -18.28 22.05 0.62
C PRO A 394 -17.96 22.13 -0.88
N LEU A 395 -17.37 21.07 -1.44
CA LEU A 395 -17.29 20.87 -2.88
C LEU A 395 -18.66 20.48 -3.45
N GLY A 396 -18.91 20.87 -4.70
CA GLY A 396 -20.15 20.55 -5.40
C GLY A 396 -20.41 21.53 -6.53
N GLU A 397 -21.63 22.10 -6.59
CA GLU A 397 -22.10 22.94 -7.70
C GLU A 397 -21.09 23.96 -8.23
N TYR A 398 -20.30 24.60 -7.36
CA TYR A 398 -19.33 25.60 -7.80
C TYR A 398 -18.25 24.96 -8.69
N GLU A 399 -17.63 23.87 -8.22
CA GLU A 399 -16.60 23.14 -8.94
C GLU A 399 -17.13 22.54 -10.25
N GLU A 400 -18.33 21.96 -10.23
CA GLU A 400 -18.98 21.37 -11.41
C GLU A 400 -19.25 22.42 -12.49
N LYS A 401 -19.76 23.59 -12.10
CA LYS A 401 -20.01 24.73 -12.99
C LYS A 401 -18.73 25.35 -13.58
N HIS A 402 -17.54 25.00 -13.05
CA HIS A 402 -16.24 25.54 -13.46
C HIS A 402 -15.26 24.48 -13.99
N ASP A 403 -15.76 23.28 -14.34
CA ASP A 403 -15.00 22.16 -14.92
C ASP A 403 -13.89 21.57 -14.02
N LEU A 404 -13.98 21.80 -12.71
CA LEU A 404 -12.99 21.40 -11.71
C LEU A 404 -13.25 19.97 -11.25
N GLN A 405 -12.23 19.11 -11.36
CA GLN A 405 -12.33 17.72 -10.88
C GLN A 405 -12.16 17.65 -9.36
N TYR A 406 -12.93 16.78 -8.71
CA TYR A 406 -12.84 16.58 -7.27
C TYR A 406 -13.17 15.15 -6.82
N ILE A 407 -12.73 14.82 -5.62
CA ILE A 407 -13.13 13.64 -4.84
C ILE A 407 -13.58 14.13 -3.46
N GLN A 408 -14.79 13.75 -3.01
CA GLN A 408 -15.22 13.90 -1.62
C GLN A 408 -15.16 12.53 -0.96
N MET A 409 -14.41 12.43 0.14
CA MET A 409 -14.26 11.23 0.96
C MET A 409 -15.03 11.46 2.26
N ILE A 410 -16.11 10.70 2.45
CA ILE A 410 -17.01 10.79 3.61
C ILE A 410 -16.72 9.62 4.54
N ASP A 411 -16.55 9.93 5.83
CA ASP A 411 -16.23 8.99 6.93
C ASP A 411 -15.08 8.03 6.56
N VAL A 412 -13.99 8.60 6.02
CA VAL A 412 -12.71 7.91 5.71
C VAL A 412 -12.92 6.61 4.91
N GLY A 413 -13.72 6.70 3.84
CA GLY A 413 -13.87 5.63 2.83
C GLY A 413 -15.30 5.10 2.71
N ARG A 414 -16.13 5.24 3.77
CA ARG A 414 -17.53 4.79 3.83
C ARG A 414 -18.38 5.22 2.62
N LYS A 415 -18.10 6.41 2.07
CA LYS A 415 -18.63 6.85 0.77
C LYS A 415 -17.63 7.76 0.07
N LEU A 416 -17.40 7.50 -1.22
CA LEU A 416 -16.70 8.43 -2.12
C LEU A 416 -17.67 9.03 -3.14
N ILE A 417 -17.49 10.31 -3.45
CA ILE A 417 -18.14 11.01 -4.56
C ILE A 417 -17.01 11.56 -5.43
N GLN A 418 -17.05 11.30 -6.74
CA GLN A 418 -16.02 11.77 -7.67
C GLN A 418 -16.64 12.51 -8.86
N HIS A 419 -16.06 13.65 -9.23
CA HIS A 419 -16.51 14.45 -10.35
C HIS A 419 -15.38 14.59 -11.39
N ARG A 420 -15.67 14.18 -12.64
CA ARG A 420 -14.91 14.47 -13.85
C ARG A 420 -13.39 14.26 -13.75
N LEU A 421 -12.96 13.13 -13.18
CA LEU A 421 -11.54 12.80 -13.04
C LEU A 421 -10.85 12.73 -14.41
N LYS A 422 -9.69 13.39 -14.53
CA LYS A 422 -8.88 13.54 -15.75
C LYS A 422 -7.47 12.98 -15.52
N GLY A 423 -6.96 12.22 -16.48
CA GLY A 423 -5.61 11.65 -16.45
C GLY A 423 -5.47 10.40 -15.57
N PHE A 424 -4.29 9.76 -15.68
CA PHE A 424 -3.99 8.49 -14.98
C PHE A 424 -3.92 8.67 -13.46
N LEU A 425 -3.17 9.67 -12.99
CA LEU A 425 -2.97 9.94 -11.56
C LEU A 425 -4.30 10.12 -10.81
N SER A 426 -5.17 11.03 -11.27
CA SER A 426 -6.46 11.33 -10.61
C SER A 426 -7.33 10.08 -10.42
N SER A 427 -7.37 9.20 -11.42
CA SER A 427 -8.10 7.93 -11.37
C SER A 427 -7.45 6.93 -10.40
N GLY A 428 -6.12 6.75 -10.47
CA GLY A 428 -5.38 5.88 -9.56
C GLY A 428 -5.45 6.33 -8.08
N ILE A 429 -5.51 7.65 -7.86
CA ILE A 429 -5.76 8.26 -6.54
C ILE A 429 -7.17 7.89 -6.03
N SER A 430 -8.21 8.02 -6.86
CA SER A 430 -9.58 7.64 -6.47
C SER A 430 -9.69 6.18 -6.08
N THR A 431 -9.13 5.27 -6.89
CA THR A 431 -9.09 3.83 -6.59
C THR A 431 -8.32 3.50 -5.32
N TYR A 432 -7.28 4.28 -4.98
CA TYR A 432 -6.52 4.09 -3.73
C TYR A 432 -7.27 4.64 -2.50
N LEU A 433 -7.93 5.81 -2.61
CA LEU A 433 -8.77 6.35 -1.54
C LEU A 433 -9.98 5.46 -1.23
N ALA A 434 -10.46 4.68 -2.22
CA ALA A 434 -11.49 3.67 -2.03
C ALA A 434 -11.01 2.41 -1.27
N SER A 435 -9.71 2.22 -1.09
CA SER A 435 -9.11 1.15 -0.28
C SER A 435 -8.69 1.61 1.13
N PHE A 436 -9.21 2.74 1.63
CA PHE A 436 -8.86 3.22 2.98
C PHE A 436 -9.86 2.71 4.01
N ASN A 437 -9.34 2.16 5.10
CA ASN A 437 -10.07 1.97 6.36
C ASN A 437 -9.29 2.59 7.54
N LEU A 438 -9.83 2.43 8.75
CA LEU A 438 -9.20 2.78 10.03
C LEU A 438 -9.19 1.59 11.01
N ALA A 439 -9.44 0.38 10.50
CA ALA A 439 -9.64 -0.82 11.30
C ALA A 439 -8.31 -1.24 11.97
N PRO A 440 -8.26 -1.38 13.32
CA PRO A 440 -7.09 -1.87 14.02
C PRO A 440 -6.82 -3.32 13.61
N ARG A 441 -5.62 -3.59 13.11
CA ARG A 441 -5.16 -4.91 12.65
C ARG A 441 -3.65 -5.03 12.71
N GLN A 442 -3.17 -6.26 12.62
CA GLN A 442 -1.75 -6.57 12.47
C GLN A 442 -1.46 -7.03 11.04
N ILE A 443 -0.40 -6.50 10.44
CA ILE A 443 0.14 -6.93 9.15
C ILE A 443 1.53 -7.49 9.43
N TRP A 444 1.66 -8.80 9.31
CA TRP A 444 2.90 -9.53 9.48
C TRP A 444 3.55 -9.79 8.12
N ILE A 445 4.87 -9.65 8.01
CA ILE A 445 5.64 -9.94 6.78
C ILE A 445 6.82 -10.81 7.15
N THR A 446 7.01 -11.91 6.43
CA THR A 446 8.16 -12.81 6.56
C THR A 446 8.55 -13.37 5.20
N ARG A 447 9.78 -13.89 5.13
CA ARG A 447 10.13 -14.85 4.07
C ARG A 447 9.61 -16.25 4.42
N HIS A 448 9.47 -17.09 3.39
CA HIS A 448 9.40 -18.54 3.54
C HIS A 448 10.57 -19.10 4.37
N GLY A 449 10.42 -20.32 4.90
CA GLY A 449 11.48 -21.10 5.54
C GLY A 449 12.65 -21.40 4.59
N GLN A 450 13.73 -21.97 5.12
CA GLN A 450 14.91 -22.31 4.32
C GLN A 450 14.57 -23.38 3.27
N SER A 451 14.73 -23.08 1.98
CA SER A 451 14.56 -24.03 0.86
C SER A 451 15.90 -24.59 0.37
N VAL A 452 15.87 -25.70 -0.38
CA VAL A 452 17.09 -26.35 -0.89
C VAL A 452 17.94 -25.41 -1.75
N ASP A 453 17.32 -24.58 -2.60
CA ASP A 453 18.07 -23.56 -3.38
C ASP A 453 18.73 -22.49 -2.50
N ASN A 454 18.24 -22.26 -1.27
CA ASN A 454 18.85 -21.31 -0.35
C ASN A 454 20.15 -21.87 0.27
N GLU A 455 20.22 -23.18 0.50
CA GLU A 455 21.47 -23.87 0.89
C GLU A 455 22.48 -23.90 -0.26
N LEU A 456 22.00 -24.15 -1.48
CA LEU A 456 22.83 -24.16 -2.68
C LEU A 456 23.19 -22.75 -3.19
N GLY A 457 22.69 -21.67 -2.56
CA GLY A 457 22.97 -20.28 -2.95
C GLY A 457 22.41 -19.87 -4.33
N ARG A 458 21.40 -20.58 -4.83
CA ARG A 458 20.78 -20.39 -6.14
C ARG A 458 19.68 -19.33 -6.12
N LEU A 459 19.37 -18.78 -7.30
CA LEU A 459 18.35 -17.76 -7.50
C LEU A 459 17.05 -18.33 -8.08
N GLY A 460 15.93 -17.67 -7.75
CA GLY A 460 14.61 -18.00 -8.27
C GLY A 460 14.18 -19.41 -7.87
N GLY A 461 13.82 -20.23 -8.85
CA GLY A 461 13.55 -21.65 -8.70
C GLY A 461 12.27 -22.00 -7.95
N ASN A 462 11.97 -23.30 -7.90
CA ASN A 462 10.85 -23.86 -7.14
C ASN A 462 11.30 -25.06 -6.28
N SER A 463 12.38 -24.90 -5.53
CA SER A 463 12.75 -25.90 -4.51
C SER A 463 11.73 -25.95 -3.36
N PRO A 464 11.50 -27.15 -2.79
CA PRO A 464 10.77 -27.33 -1.54
C PRO A 464 11.61 -26.84 -0.35
N LEU A 465 10.99 -26.81 0.83
CA LEU A 465 11.68 -26.58 2.09
C LEU A 465 12.73 -27.65 2.43
N THR A 466 13.65 -27.26 3.31
CA THR A 466 14.50 -28.15 4.11
C THR A 466 13.77 -28.52 5.40
N GLU A 467 14.25 -29.52 6.14
CA GLU A 467 13.72 -29.87 7.48
C GLU A 467 13.69 -28.66 8.44
N ARG A 468 14.76 -27.84 8.41
CA ARG A 468 14.85 -26.56 9.14
C ARG A 468 13.80 -25.54 8.68
N GLY A 469 13.43 -25.58 7.41
CA GLY A 469 12.33 -24.80 6.83
C GLY A 469 10.96 -25.20 7.38
N HIS A 470 10.68 -26.50 7.53
CA HIS A 470 9.44 -26.98 8.16
C HIS A 470 9.39 -26.63 9.66
N CYS A 471 10.51 -26.78 10.39
CA CYS A 471 10.61 -26.34 11.79
C CYS A 471 10.32 -24.84 11.94
N TYR A 472 10.80 -24.02 11.00
CA TYR A 472 10.47 -22.60 10.93
C TYR A 472 8.97 -22.33 10.72
N GLY A 473 8.32 -23.06 9.80
CA GLY A 473 6.87 -22.97 9.56
C GLY A 473 6.05 -23.30 10.81
N GLN A 474 6.41 -24.38 11.52
CA GLN A 474 5.74 -24.78 12.76
C GLN A 474 5.89 -23.74 13.87
N ALA A 475 7.10 -23.21 14.05
CA ALA A 475 7.37 -22.14 15.01
C ALA A 475 6.62 -20.85 14.66
N LEU A 476 6.55 -20.49 13.36
CA LEU A 476 5.85 -19.32 12.87
C LEU A 476 4.34 -19.40 13.17
N HIS A 477 3.73 -20.57 12.92
CA HIS A 477 2.35 -20.84 13.32
C HIS A 477 2.13 -20.62 14.82
N ASN A 478 2.92 -21.31 15.66
CA ASN A 478 2.75 -21.26 17.12
C ASN A 478 2.93 -19.82 17.67
N PHE A 479 3.89 -19.07 17.12
CA PHE A 479 4.13 -17.68 17.50
C PHE A 479 3.00 -16.73 17.07
N ILE A 480 2.50 -16.86 15.84
CA ILE A 480 1.39 -16.03 15.34
C ILE A 480 0.10 -16.32 16.11
N THR A 481 -0.20 -17.59 16.41
CA THR A 481 -1.34 -18.01 17.24
C THR A 481 -1.25 -17.44 18.66
N TYR A 482 -0.04 -17.34 19.24
CA TYR A 482 0.18 -16.64 20.51
C TYR A 482 -0.03 -15.13 20.39
N GLN A 483 0.56 -14.47 19.40
CA GLN A 483 0.48 -13.02 19.22
C GLN A 483 -0.94 -12.52 18.93
N ARG A 484 -1.73 -13.26 18.13
CA ARG A 484 -3.16 -12.99 17.89
C ARG A 484 -3.93 -12.93 19.21
N LYS A 485 -3.71 -13.91 20.10
CA LYS A 485 -4.37 -14.01 21.41
C LYS A 485 -3.90 -12.91 22.37
N HIS A 486 -2.60 -12.61 22.41
CA HIS A 486 -2.06 -11.51 23.22
C HIS A 486 -2.61 -10.14 22.79
N TRP A 487 -2.65 -9.87 21.49
CA TRP A 487 -3.18 -8.62 20.93
C TRP A 487 -4.66 -8.41 21.28
N LEU A 488 -5.50 -9.44 21.15
CA LEU A 488 -6.92 -9.35 21.51
C LEU A 488 -7.13 -8.99 22.99
N ILE A 489 -6.32 -9.54 23.89
CA ILE A 489 -6.33 -9.19 25.32
C ILE A 489 -5.90 -7.73 25.50
N GLU A 490 -4.84 -7.30 24.82
CA GLU A 490 -4.32 -5.95 24.92
C GLU A 490 -5.30 -4.88 24.41
N GLN A 491 -5.97 -5.12 23.28
CA GLN A 491 -7.03 -4.22 22.77
C GLN A 491 -8.23 -4.17 23.72
N LYS A 492 -8.66 -5.33 24.27
CA LYS A 492 -9.76 -5.40 25.26
C LYS A 492 -9.39 -4.63 26.54
N SER A 493 -8.13 -4.68 26.98
CA SER A 493 -7.61 -3.86 28.10
C SER A 493 -7.54 -2.36 27.77
N LYS A 494 -6.97 -1.97 26.62
CA LYS A 494 -6.87 -0.56 26.16
C LYS A 494 -8.25 0.07 26.05
N LYS A 495 -9.24 -0.64 25.49
CA LYS A 495 -10.64 -0.20 25.43
C LYS A 495 -11.26 0.00 26.82
N ALA A 496 -10.99 -0.88 27.78
CA ALA A 496 -11.53 -0.76 29.14
C ALA A 496 -10.95 0.43 29.94
N GLN A 497 -9.78 0.94 29.55
CA GLN A 497 -9.12 2.11 30.17
C GLN A 497 -9.44 3.43 29.47
N ALA A 498 -10.02 3.39 28.26
CA ALA A 498 -10.30 4.55 27.42
C ALA A 498 -11.30 5.51 28.09
N THR A 499 -10.88 6.76 28.34
CA THR A 499 -11.74 7.82 28.90
C THR A 499 -11.81 9.01 27.93
N PHE A 500 -12.98 9.66 27.83
CA PHE A 500 -13.13 10.94 27.14
C PHE A 500 -13.76 11.99 28.07
N PRO A 501 -13.15 13.18 28.26
CA PRO A 501 -11.89 13.66 27.69
C PRO A 501 -10.67 12.82 28.12
N PRO A 502 -9.57 12.81 27.33
CA PRO A 502 -8.32 12.16 27.74
C PRO A 502 -7.78 12.79 29.02
N VAL A 503 -7.43 11.93 29.98
CA VAL A 503 -6.70 12.30 31.20
C VAL A 503 -5.24 12.65 30.83
N PRO A 504 -4.54 13.57 31.52
CA PRO A 504 -3.11 13.78 31.29
C PRO A 504 -2.31 12.47 31.39
N GLY A 505 -1.64 12.08 30.31
CA GLY A 505 -0.93 10.80 30.17
C GLY A 505 -1.71 9.67 29.47
N ASP A 506 -2.99 9.86 29.16
CA ASP A 506 -3.83 8.88 28.46
C ASP A 506 -3.46 8.78 26.96
N ASN A 507 -2.53 7.89 26.66
CA ASN A 507 -2.08 7.55 25.30
C ASN A 507 -3.00 6.55 24.57
N THR A 508 -4.20 6.22 25.09
CA THR A 508 -5.05 5.17 24.51
C THR A 508 -5.35 5.45 23.03
N PRO A 509 -5.08 4.49 22.11
CA PRO A 509 -5.24 4.69 20.68
C PRO A 509 -6.66 5.10 20.27
N PRO A 510 -6.84 6.25 19.59
CA PRO A 510 -8.15 6.76 19.24
C PRO A 510 -8.66 6.10 17.95
N TYR A 511 -9.00 4.82 18.05
CA TYR A 511 -9.73 4.09 17.01
C TYR A 511 -11.22 4.46 17.07
N PRO A 512 -11.86 4.85 15.95
CA PRO A 512 -13.31 5.10 15.92
C PRO A 512 -14.14 3.89 16.35
N GLU A 513 -13.58 2.69 16.17
CA GLU A 513 -14.24 1.42 16.48
C GLU A 513 -14.21 1.03 17.96
N MET A 514 -13.66 1.85 18.87
CA MET A 514 -13.69 1.55 20.33
C MET A 514 -15.11 1.28 20.86
N TYR A 515 -16.15 1.75 20.17
CA TYR A 515 -17.55 1.59 20.55
C TYR A 515 -18.25 0.36 19.91
N ARG A 516 -17.60 -0.35 18.97
CA ARG A 516 -18.02 -1.70 18.53
C ARG A 516 -17.50 -2.75 19.50
N GLU A 517 -18.04 -3.96 19.49
CA GLU A 517 -17.41 -5.08 20.18
C GLU A 517 -16.05 -5.38 19.54
N ILE A 518 -15.08 -5.84 20.32
CA ILE A 518 -13.80 -6.32 19.77
C ILE A 518 -14.07 -7.77 19.39
N GLU A 519 -14.75 -7.92 18.26
CA GLU A 519 -14.99 -9.18 17.56
C GLU A 519 -13.63 -9.82 17.23
N ASP A 520 -13.52 -11.13 17.43
CA ASP A 520 -12.29 -11.86 17.17
C ASP A 520 -12.13 -12.02 15.64
N LYS A 521 -11.38 -11.09 15.05
CA LYS A 521 -11.21 -10.95 13.60
C LYS A 521 -10.62 -12.19 12.94
N ASN A 522 -10.93 -12.36 11.65
CA ASN A 522 -10.27 -13.35 10.80
C ASN A 522 -8.77 -13.07 10.72
N PHE A 523 -8.01 -14.11 10.35
CA PHE A 523 -6.58 -14.00 10.13
C PHE A 523 -6.23 -14.64 8.79
N CYS A 524 -5.97 -13.82 7.78
CA CYS A 524 -5.55 -14.27 6.47
C CYS A 524 -4.06 -14.60 6.45
N VAL A 525 -3.68 -15.65 5.72
CA VAL A 525 -2.27 -15.99 5.44
C VAL A 525 -2.08 -15.99 3.93
N TRP A 526 -1.30 -15.03 3.41
CA TRP A 526 -1.03 -14.92 1.99
C TRP A 526 0.35 -15.47 1.66
N THR A 527 0.37 -16.50 0.84
CA THR A 527 1.58 -17.14 0.31
C THR A 527 1.81 -16.72 -1.14
N SER A 528 2.98 -17.04 -1.68
CA SER A 528 3.17 -17.07 -3.12
C SER A 528 2.65 -18.40 -3.70
N MET A 529 2.72 -18.57 -5.02
CA MET A 529 2.45 -19.86 -5.68
C MET A 529 3.72 -20.73 -5.83
N LEU A 530 4.79 -20.45 -5.08
CA LEU A 530 6.03 -21.24 -5.12
C LEU A 530 6.13 -22.11 -3.87
N ASP A 531 6.38 -23.41 -4.06
CA ASP A 531 6.22 -24.52 -3.10
C ASP A 531 6.69 -24.15 -1.70
N ARG A 532 7.97 -23.80 -1.53
CA ARG A 532 8.55 -23.33 -0.25
C ARG A 532 7.73 -22.30 0.54
N SER A 533 6.96 -21.44 -0.12
CA SER A 533 6.09 -20.43 0.50
C SER A 533 4.75 -21.01 0.96
N VAL A 534 4.24 -22.01 0.24
CA VAL A 534 3.05 -22.79 0.57
C VAL A 534 3.38 -23.78 1.69
N ASP A 535 4.48 -24.53 1.56
CA ASP A 535 5.01 -25.44 2.58
C ASP A 535 5.20 -24.72 3.94
N THR A 536 5.69 -23.47 3.93
CA THR A 536 5.85 -22.68 5.17
C THR A 536 4.51 -22.36 5.85
N ALA A 537 3.40 -22.43 5.11
CA ALA A 537 2.05 -22.20 5.58
C ALA A 537 1.29 -23.48 5.96
N GLU A 538 1.88 -24.68 5.81
CA GLU A 538 1.18 -25.97 5.97
C GLU A 538 0.42 -26.09 7.31
N TYR A 539 1.00 -25.59 8.41
CA TYR A 539 0.38 -25.58 9.74
C TYR A 539 -0.79 -24.59 9.88
N PHE A 540 -0.83 -23.54 9.06
CA PHE A 540 -1.97 -22.62 8.98
C PHE A 540 -3.06 -23.14 8.03
N GLU A 541 -2.71 -23.90 6.99
CA GLU A 541 -3.69 -24.54 6.09
C GLU A 541 -4.41 -25.72 6.77
N ALA A 542 -3.80 -26.30 7.81
CA ALA A 542 -4.37 -27.33 8.65
C ALA A 542 -5.17 -26.82 9.87
N ASP A 543 -5.32 -25.49 10.05
CA ASP A 543 -6.04 -24.88 11.19
C ASP A 543 -7.18 -23.96 10.71
N ASP A 544 -8.43 -24.36 11.00
CA ASP A 544 -9.67 -23.64 10.63
C ASP A 544 -9.73 -22.19 11.16
N ASP A 545 -8.89 -21.82 12.14
CA ASP A 545 -8.76 -20.44 12.64
C ASP A 545 -8.16 -19.46 11.59
N TYR A 546 -7.64 -19.95 10.45
CA TYR A 546 -6.89 -19.19 9.43
C TYR A 546 -7.43 -19.31 7.99
N ASP A 547 -7.26 -18.25 7.20
CA ASP A 547 -7.69 -18.15 5.79
C ASP A 547 -6.47 -18.06 4.85
N VAL A 548 -5.98 -19.22 4.40
CA VAL A 548 -4.77 -19.33 3.55
C VAL A 548 -5.08 -19.09 2.06
N LYS A 549 -4.31 -18.22 1.40
CA LYS A 549 -4.50 -17.85 -0.02
C LYS A 549 -3.17 -17.67 -0.76
N ASN A 550 -3.04 -18.34 -1.91
CA ASN A 550 -1.80 -18.37 -2.69
C ASN A 550 -1.88 -17.38 -3.86
N TRP A 551 -0.94 -16.43 -3.93
CA TRP A 551 -0.97 -15.34 -4.91
C TRP A 551 0.25 -15.37 -5.85
N GLU A 552 0.02 -15.51 -7.16
CA GLU A 552 1.06 -15.37 -8.20
C GLU A 552 1.81 -14.04 -8.08
N MET A 553 1.09 -12.99 -7.70
CA MET A 553 1.61 -11.64 -7.51
C MET A 553 2.65 -11.53 -6.37
N LEU A 554 2.73 -12.53 -5.48
CA LEU A 554 3.73 -12.64 -4.39
C LEU A 554 4.93 -13.54 -4.74
N ASN A 555 5.00 -14.14 -5.93
CA ASN A 555 6.16 -14.94 -6.38
C ASN A 555 7.46 -14.10 -6.36
N GLU A 556 8.63 -14.73 -6.15
CA GLU A 556 9.93 -14.04 -6.17
C GLU A 556 10.16 -13.30 -7.50
N MET A 557 11.05 -12.31 -7.49
CA MET A 557 11.52 -11.66 -8.72
C MET A 557 12.08 -12.70 -9.70
N ASN A 558 11.47 -12.84 -10.87
CA ASN A 558 11.92 -13.76 -11.90
C ASN A 558 13.30 -13.32 -12.45
N SER A 559 14.30 -14.19 -12.36
CA SER A 559 15.67 -13.94 -12.81
C SER A 559 15.96 -14.38 -14.25
N GLY A 560 14.92 -14.75 -15.00
CA GLY A 560 14.93 -15.00 -16.43
C GLY A 560 15.86 -16.15 -16.83
N GLN A 561 16.84 -15.87 -17.66
CA GLN A 561 17.83 -16.86 -18.09
C GLN A 561 18.82 -17.30 -16.99
N PHE A 562 18.76 -16.69 -15.80
CA PHE A 562 19.62 -17.01 -14.65
C PHE A 562 18.88 -17.77 -13.52
N GLU A 563 17.63 -18.17 -13.75
CA GLU A 563 16.89 -19.05 -12.85
C GLU A 563 17.69 -20.32 -12.52
N GLY A 564 17.74 -20.70 -11.24
CA GLY A 564 18.48 -21.86 -10.75
C GLY A 564 20.01 -21.68 -10.69
N MET A 565 20.57 -20.54 -11.11
CA MET A 565 22.02 -20.28 -11.02
C MET A 565 22.41 -19.59 -9.71
N THR A 566 23.65 -19.81 -9.27
CA THR A 566 24.27 -19.05 -8.17
C THR A 566 24.84 -17.71 -8.66
N TYR A 567 25.01 -16.73 -7.75
CA TYR A 567 25.68 -15.47 -8.10
C TYR A 567 27.11 -15.65 -8.62
N ALA A 568 27.83 -16.67 -8.15
CA ALA A 568 29.19 -16.97 -8.60
C ALA A 568 29.22 -17.47 -10.05
N GLU A 569 28.27 -18.34 -10.43
CA GLU A 569 28.13 -18.79 -11.81
C GLU A 569 27.72 -17.66 -12.75
N ILE A 570 26.81 -16.77 -12.34
CA ILE A 570 26.40 -15.61 -13.16
C ILE A 570 27.60 -14.69 -13.40
N ALA A 571 28.41 -14.42 -12.37
CA ALA A 571 29.63 -13.62 -12.49
C ALA A 571 30.71 -14.24 -13.40
N GLN A 572 30.70 -15.57 -13.56
CA GLN A 572 31.62 -16.30 -14.47
C GLN A 572 31.08 -16.42 -15.90
N LYS A 573 29.78 -16.70 -16.05
CA LYS A 573 29.12 -16.94 -17.36
C LYS A 573 28.78 -15.63 -18.08
N GLU A 574 28.26 -14.64 -17.35
CA GLU A 574 27.78 -13.35 -17.89
C GLU A 574 28.30 -12.17 -17.05
N PRO A 575 29.63 -11.92 -17.04
CA PRO A 575 30.25 -10.88 -16.21
C PRO A 575 29.73 -9.47 -16.53
N GLU A 576 29.33 -9.20 -17.78
CA GLU A 576 28.72 -7.93 -18.15
C GLU A 576 27.37 -7.69 -17.47
N GLU A 577 26.49 -8.70 -17.44
CA GLU A 577 25.17 -8.61 -16.83
C GLU A 577 25.28 -8.50 -15.31
N PHE A 578 26.21 -9.25 -14.71
CA PHE A 578 26.55 -9.10 -13.31
C PHE A 578 27.02 -7.67 -12.98
N ALA A 579 27.87 -7.07 -13.83
CA ALA A 579 28.35 -5.70 -13.66
C ALA A 579 27.23 -4.66 -13.85
N LYS A 580 26.39 -4.78 -14.88
CA LYS A 580 25.23 -3.89 -15.13
C LYS A 580 24.29 -3.87 -13.92
N ARG A 581 23.96 -5.06 -13.38
CA ARG A 581 23.12 -5.20 -12.18
C ARG A 581 23.77 -4.66 -10.91
N ALA A 582 25.10 -4.72 -10.80
CA ALA A 582 25.82 -4.14 -9.67
C ALA A 582 25.89 -2.60 -9.72
N GLN A 583 25.87 -2.01 -10.93
CA GLN A 583 25.89 -0.56 -11.15
C GLN A 583 24.51 0.09 -10.91
N ASP A 584 23.44 -0.47 -11.48
CA ASP A 584 22.07 0.05 -11.32
C ASP A 584 21.07 -1.08 -11.01
N LYS A 585 21.12 -1.56 -9.77
CA LYS A 585 20.25 -2.63 -9.27
C LYS A 585 18.75 -2.28 -9.28
N LEU A 586 18.37 -1.00 -9.38
CA LEU A 586 16.99 -0.56 -9.34
C LEU A 586 16.33 -0.66 -10.73
N ASN A 587 17.00 -0.14 -11.75
CA ASN A 587 16.49 -0.13 -13.13
C ASN A 587 16.91 -1.37 -13.94
N TYR A 588 17.85 -2.19 -13.44
CA TYR A 588 18.20 -3.47 -14.06
C TYR A 588 17.02 -4.43 -14.10
N ILE A 589 16.77 -5.01 -15.27
CA ILE A 589 15.79 -6.06 -15.54
C ILE A 589 16.57 -7.30 -15.96
N TYR A 590 16.28 -8.44 -15.36
CA TYR A 590 16.93 -9.70 -15.73
C TYR A 590 16.63 -10.10 -17.21
N PRO A 591 17.64 -10.49 -18.00
CA PRO A 591 17.45 -10.96 -19.37
C PRO A 591 16.78 -12.33 -19.42
N GLY A 592 16.04 -12.60 -20.51
CA GLY A 592 15.31 -13.85 -20.74
C GLY A 592 13.79 -13.67 -20.73
N VAL A 593 13.06 -14.77 -20.88
CA VAL A 593 11.58 -14.76 -20.90
C VAL A 593 11.04 -14.54 -19.48
N GLY A 594 10.23 -13.49 -19.30
CA GLY A 594 9.60 -13.18 -18.02
C GLY A 594 10.52 -12.56 -16.96
N GLY A 595 11.78 -12.26 -17.28
CA GLY A 595 12.73 -11.66 -16.35
C GLY A 595 12.29 -10.27 -15.85
N GLU A 596 12.49 -10.02 -14.57
CA GLU A 596 12.02 -8.82 -13.86
C GLU A 596 13.16 -7.95 -13.34
N GLY A 597 12.85 -6.69 -13.05
CA GLY A 597 13.60 -5.80 -12.18
C GLY A 597 12.74 -5.35 -10.99
N TYR A 598 13.31 -4.56 -10.08
CA TYR A 598 12.56 -4.08 -8.90
C TYR A 598 11.32 -3.24 -9.29
N LEU A 599 11.34 -2.58 -10.45
CA LEU A 599 10.22 -1.75 -10.92
C LEU A 599 9.03 -2.58 -11.41
N GLN A 600 9.29 -3.74 -12.01
CA GLN A 600 8.25 -4.68 -12.44
C GLN A 600 7.58 -5.30 -11.22
N VAL A 601 8.37 -5.67 -10.20
CA VAL A 601 7.88 -6.16 -8.90
C VAL A 601 7.01 -5.10 -8.20
N VAL A 602 7.44 -3.82 -8.15
CA VAL A 602 6.61 -2.70 -7.66
C VAL A 602 5.30 -2.56 -8.47
N SER A 603 5.39 -2.62 -9.80
CA SER A 603 4.23 -2.47 -10.70
C SER A 603 3.18 -3.56 -10.49
N ARG A 604 3.58 -4.84 -10.35
CA ARG A 604 2.64 -5.93 -10.03
C ARG A 604 2.10 -5.83 -8.60
N LEU A 605 2.96 -5.56 -7.60
CA LEU A 605 2.54 -5.44 -6.21
C LEU A 605 1.65 -4.22 -5.92
N ARG A 606 1.47 -3.28 -6.86
CA ARG A 606 0.56 -2.13 -6.68
C ARG A 606 -0.83 -2.55 -6.21
N ASP A 607 -1.37 -3.57 -6.85
CA ASP A 607 -2.76 -3.97 -6.63
C ASP A 607 -2.88 -4.83 -5.36
N MET A 608 -1.81 -5.54 -4.99
CA MET A 608 -1.61 -6.16 -3.67
C MET A 608 -1.58 -5.12 -2.54
N VAL A 609 -0.81 -4.04 -2.69
CA VAL A 609 -0.72 -2.94 -1.70
C VAL A 609 -2.08 -2.27 -1.47
N ARG A 610 -2.89 -2.12 -2.52
CA ARG A 610 -4.28 -1.65 -2.38
C ARG A 610 -5.14 -2.62 -1.57
N GLU A 611 -4.97 -3.92 -1.74
CA GLU A 611 -5.72 -4.94 -0.99
C GLU A 611 -5.29 -5.01 0.49
N VAL A 612 -4.00 -4.89 0.81
CA VAL A 612 -3.51 -4.82 2.20
C VAL A 612 -3.97 -3.54 2.92
N GLU A 613 -4.12 -2.43 2.20
CA GLU A 613 -4.74 -1.21 2.75
C GLU A 613 -6.26 -1.37 2.93
N ARG A 614 -6.94 -2.12 2.03
CA ARG A 614 -8.40 -2.39 2.06
C ARG A 614 -8.84 -3.34 3.17
N ILE A 615 -8.08 -4.40 3.45
CA ILE A 615 -8.48 -5.46 4.39
C ILE A 615 -8.61 -4.92 5.83
N GLU A 616 -9.59 -5.41 6.58
CA GLU A 616 -9.84 -4.99 7.97
C GLU A 616 -9.41 -6.05 9.00
N ASP A 617 -9.23 -7.28 8.55
CA ASP A 617 -8.74 -8.48 9.23
C ASP A 617 -7.24 -8.45 9.52
N HIS A 618 -6.73 -9.43 10.26
CA HIS A 618 -5.28 -9.64 10.41
C HIS A 618 -4.72 -10.31 9.16
N LEU A 619 -3.44 -10.05 8.86
CA LEU A 619 -2.77 -10.60 7.70
C LEU A 619 -1.34 -11.03 8.04
N LEU A 620 -0.94 -12.21 7.58
CA LEU A 620 0.46 -12.64 7.44
C LEU A 620 0.80 -12.80 5.97
N ILE A 621 1.89 -12.18 5.52
CA ILE A 621 2.44 -12.36 4.16
C ILE A 621 3.71 -13.20 4.28
N ILE A 622 3.65 -14.42 3.75
CA ILE A 622 4.81 -15.30 3.54
C ILE A 622 5.24 -15.10 2.09
N GLY A 623 6.44 -14.54 1.90
CA GLY A 623 6.94 -14.18 0.57
C GLY A 623 8.42 -14.46 0.38
N HIS A 624 9.03 -13.78 -0.59
CA HIS A 624 10.43 -13.95 -0.96
C HIS A 624 11.23 -12.65 -0.78
N ARG A 625 12.56 -12.70 -0.97
CA ARG A 625 13.48 -11.61 -0.56
C ARG A 625 13.21 -10.30 -1.30
N SER A 626 12.85 -10.34 -2.58
CA SER A 626 12.58 -9.10 -3.36
C SER A 626 11.18 -8.56 -3.12
N VAL A 627 10.18 -9.44 -2.99
CA VAL A 627 8.79 -9.09 -2.68
C VAL A 627 8.69 -8.46 -1.28
N CYS A 628 9.29 -9.09 -0.27
CA CYS A 628 9.28 -8.56 1.10
C CYS A 628 9.99 -7.20 1.18
N ARG A 629 11.10 -6.98 0.44
CA ARG A 629 11.75 -5.66 0.33
C ARG A 629 10.80 -4.59 -0.20
N VAL A 630 10.09 -4.88 -1.29
CA VAL A 630 9.19 -3.92 -1.96
C VAL A 630 7.97 -3.59 -1.09
N LEU A 631 7.39 -4.58 -0.40
CA LEU A 631 6.31 -4.37 0.56
C LEU A 631 6.78 -3.62 1.81
N MET A 632 7.93 -3.99 2.38
CA MET A 632 8.49 -3.31 3.56
C MET A 632 8.80 -1.83 3.27
N ALA A 633 9.34 -1.53 2.08
CA ALA A 633 9.60 -0.17 1.65
C ALA A 633 8.32 0.68 1.50
N TYR A 634 7.21 0.07 1.07
CA TYR A 634 5.90 0.73 1.05
C TYR A 634 5.46 1.14 2.46
N PHE A 635 5.49 0.23 3.42
CA PHE A 635 5.01 0.52 4.77
C PHE A 635 5.91 1.53 5.49
N MET A 636 7.23 1.33 5.44
CA MET A 636 8.22 2.16 6.14
C MET A 636 8.51 3.52 5.48
N ASP A 637 7.83 3.87 4.38
CA ASP A 637 8.00 5.16 3.66
C ASP A 637 9.47 5.39 3.20
N LEU A 638 10.11 4.33 2.71
CA LEU A 638 11.53 4.33 2.33
C LEU A 638 11.74 4.68 0.86
N SER A 639 12.90 5.27 0.55
CA SER A 639 13.21 5.68 -0.82
C SER A 639 13.47 4.49 -1.74
N LEU A 640 13.27 4.72 -3.04
CA LEU A 640 13.47 3.73 -4.10
C LEU A 640 14.92 3.19 -4.15
N ALA A 641 15.90 4.00 -3.73
CA ALA A 641 17.29 3.55 -3.62
C ALA A 641 17.46 2.56 -2.46
N ASP A 642 16.81 2.83 -1.32
CA ASP A 642 16.89 2.00 -0.12
C ASP A 642 16.24 0.62 -0.31
N ILE A 643 15.26 0.46 -1.21
CA ILE A 643 14.66 -0.85 -1.55
C ILE A 643 15.72 -1.86 -2.00
N THR A 644 16.68 -1.41 -2.79
CA THR A 644 17.70 -2.29 -3.37
C THR A 644 18.80 -2.64 -2.37
N ASP A 645 19.12 -1.73 -1.43
CA ASP A 645 20.13 -1.96 -0.40
C ASP A 645 19.56 -2.59 0.89
N MET A 646 18.29 -2.39 1.28
CA MET A 646 17.65 -3.00 2.46
C MET A 646 17.94 -4.50 2.57
N ASP A 647 18.27 -5.04 3.74
CA ASP A 647 18.34 -6.49 3.93
C ASP A 647 17.08 -7.09 4.59
N ILE A 648 16.72 -8.28 4.10
CA ILE A 648 15.63 -9.14 4.57
C ILE A 648 16.17 -10.58 4.57
N PRO A 649 16.87 -11.01 5.65
CA PRO A 649 17.40 -12.37 5.76
C PRO A 649 16.27 -13.39 6.05
N LEU A 650 16.62 -14.69 6.06
CA LEU A 650 15.73 -15.75 6.56
C LEU A 650 15.60 -15.64 8.09
N GLY A 651 14.56 -16.25 8.66
CA GLY A 651 14.34 -16.25 10.11
C GLY A 651 13.99 -14.87 10.69
N MET A 652 13.47 -13.94 9.88
CA MET A 652 13.02 -12.63 10.32
C MET A 652 11.53 -12.46 10.04
N LEU A 653 10.78 -12.11 11.09
CA LEU A 653 9.36 -11.82 11.07
C LEU A 653 9.15 -10.35 11.47
N TYR A 654 8.40 -9.60 10.67
CA TYR A 654 8.12 -8.19 10.92
C TYR A 654 6.63 -8.00 11.20
N SER A 655 6.30 -7.23 12.25
CA SER A 655 4.92 -6.83 12.57
C SER A 655 4.73 -5.34 12.31
N ILE A 656 3.64 -5.00 11.64
CA ILE A 656 3.27 -3.64 11.25
C ILE A 656 1.81 -3.41 11.68
N GLU A 657 1.56 -2.48 12.59
CA GLU A 657 0.19 -2.06 12.93
C GLU A 657 -0.08 -0.63 12.44
N PRO A 658 -0.99 -0.42 11.47
CA PRO A 658 -1.36 0.92 11.01
C PRO A 658 -1.95 1.78 12.14
N LYS A 659 -1.39 2.98 12.36
CA LYS A 659 -1.92 3.98 13.31
C LYS A 659 -2.29 5.28 12.59
N PRO A 660 -3.16 6.15 13.14
CA PRO A 660 -3.58 7.39 12.46
C PRO A 660 -2.48 8.41 12.11
N TYR A 661 -1.27 8.30 12.67
CA TYR A 661 -0.13 9.21 12.38
C TYR A 661 1.16 8.53 11.91
N GLY A 662 1.19 7.19 11.84
CA GLY A 662 2.38 6.38 11.55
C GLY A 662 2.03 4.89 11.54
N LEU A 663 2.94 4.06 12.02
CA LEU A 663 2.72 2.63 12.27
C LEU A 663 3.53 2.18 13.50
N ASP A 664 3.02 1.21 14.26
CA ASP A 664 3.89 0.43 15.14
C ASP A 664 4.71 -0.53 14.28
N PHE A 665 5.95 -0.78 14.69
CA PHE A 665 6.86 -1.68 14.00
C PHE A 665 7.67 -2.49 15.01
N HIS A 666 7.50 -3.81 14.94
CA HIS A 666 8.29 -4.78 15.70
C HIS A 666 9.00 -5.71 14.72
N ALA A 667 10.20 -6.16 15.06
CA ALA A 667 10.90 -7.17 14.31
C ALA A 667 11.33 -8.29 15.25
N TYR A 668 11.15 -9.52 14.83
CA TYR A 668 11.44 -10.72 15.60
C TYR A 668 12.38 -11.63 14.82
N ARG A 669 13.27 -12.32 15.53
CA ARG A 669 14.24 -13.26 15.00
C ARG A 669 13.90 -14.67 15.46
N TYR A 670 13.87 -15.60 14.51
CA TYR A 670 13.74 -17.02 14.81
C TYR A 670 14.94 -17.52 15.63
N ASN A 671 14.62 -18.17 16.74
CA ASN A 671 15.54 -18.84 17.64
C ASN A 671 15.33 -20.35 17.47
N GLU A 672 16.23 -20.97 16.70
CA GLU A 672 16.13 -22.36 16.28
C GLU A 672 16.29 -23.33 17.46
N ASP A 673 17.17 -23.03 18.41
CA ASP A 673 17.38 -23.82 19.64
C ASP A 673 16.12 -23.87 20.54
N GLN A 674 15.22 -22.89 20.41
CA GLN A 674 13.98 -22.79 21.19
C GLN A 674 12.70 -23.07 20.37
N GLY A 675 12.80 -23.18 19.03
CA GLY A 675 11.63 -23.25 18.15
C GLY A 675 10.70 -22.03 18.27
N TRP A 676 11.25 -20.85 18.53
CA TRP A 676 10.48 -19.64 18.89
C TRP A 676 11.01 -18.37 18.19
N PHE A 677 10.44 -17.20 18.50
CA PHE A 677 10.85 -15.91 17.96
C PHE A 677 11.14 -14.90 19.07
N ASP A 678 12.39 -14.42 19.12
CA ASP A 678 12.84 -13.37 20.04
C ASP A 678 12.58 -11.98 19.44
N GLU A 679 12.03 -11.04 20.22
CA GLU A 679 11.90 -9.65 19.77
C GLU A 679 13.28 -8.97 19.68
N LEU A 680 13.49 -8.20 18.61
CA LEU A 680 14.64 -7.32 18.43
C LEU A 680 14.26 -5.87 18.75
N PRO A 681 14.31 -5.43 20.02
CA PRO A 681 13.91 -4.08 20.41
C PRO A 681 14.75 -3.04 19.67
N ASN A 682 14.09 -2.01 19.13
CA ASN A 682 14.69 -0.94 18.32
C ASN A 682 15.36 -1.42 17.01
N TYR A 683 14.96 -2.56 16.44
CA TYR A 683 15.45 -3.01 15.14
C TYR A 683 15.27 -1.95 14.05
N LYS A 684 16.35 -1.70 13.30
CA LYS A 684 16.39 -0.80 12.14
C LYS A 684 16.85 -1.64 10.94
N PRO A 685 16.13 -1.67 9.80
CA PRO A 685 16.54 -2.40 8.62
C PRO A 685 17.93 -1.97 8.17
N THR A 686 18.88 -2.91 8.16
CA THR A 686 20.25 -2.64 7.74
C THR A 686 20.35 -2.53 6.23
N LYS A 687 21.25 -1.67 5.73
CA LYS A 687 21.70 -1.77 4.33
C LYS A 687 22.61 -3.00 4.20
N THR A 688 22.23 -3.90 3.29
CA THR A 688 23.05 -5.01 2.78
C THR A 688 24.43 -4.45 2.45
N ALA A 689 25.46 -4.87 3.17
CA ALA A 689 26.81 -4.39 2.90
C ALA A 689 27.20 -4.77 1.47
N ARG A 690 27.54 -3.77 0.63
CA ARG A 690 27.81 -4.00 -0.81
C ARG A 690 28.97 -4.97 -1.09
N ASN A 691 29.76 -5.30 -0.07
CA ASN A 691 30.88 -6.27 -0.13
C ASN A 691 30.53 -7.66 0.46
N SER A 692 29.30 -7.93 0.92
CA SER A 692 28.93 -9.18 1.60
C SER A 692 28.90 -10.42 0.69
N ILE A 693 29.20 -10.27 -0.60
CA ILE A 693 29.33 -11.36 -1.59
C ILE A 693 30.78 -11.90 -1.64
N ILE A 694 31.75 -11.20 -1.02
CA ILE A 694 33.20 -11.46 -1.19
C ILE A 694 33.81 -12.22 0.00
N LYS A 695 33.00 -12.75 0.92
CA LYS A 695 33.46 -13.69 1.96
C LYS A 695 32.74 -15.02 1.86
N PRO A 696 33.42 -16.13 1.46
CA PRO A 696 32.94 -17.45 1.85
C PRO A 696 32.93 -17.53 3.38
N GLN A 697 31.86 -18.08 3.94
CA GLN A 697 31.90 -18.58 5.31
C GLN A 697 32.59 -19.96 5.26
N HIS A 698 33.57 -20.14 6.14
CA HIS A 698 34.29 -21.39 6.38
C HIS A 698 33.66 -22.12 7.57
#